data_AF-A0A1M3SYD0-F1
#
_entry.id   AF-A0A1M3SYD0-F1
#
_cell.length_a   1.000
_cell.length_b   1.000
_cell.length_c   1.000
_cell.angle_alpha   90.00
_cell.angle_beta   90.00
_cell.angle_gamma   90.00
#
_symmetry.space_group_name_H-M   'P 1'
#
loop_
_entity.id
_entity.type
_entity.pdbx_description
1 polymer ?
#
loop_
_entity_poly.entity_id
_entity_poly.type
_entity_poly.pdbx_seq_one_letter_code
_entity_poly.pdbx_strand_id
1 'polypeptide(L)'
;MAEFSWSDLDYSQATAVAQPDNAAYASFTSGSTGHPKAVVVEHSAYCSNVLAHSNRLQFSKDSRVLQSASYAFGASIMQMVTTLIVGGCVCVPSESECRDNIAAAARKLQANWALFTPSSFRIVRHADMSNLKHVVLGGEVPAQDDITDWRDHVQVHVAYGSSECSVISAVAESVGPFSSPQLIGKMAGGVGWVVEPDNHHRLAPLGAIGELLVEGTILARGYLNDADKTAEAFIEPPIWFSEFCERYNQTSSREGRMYKTGDLVRYNADGSLVFVGRKDTQVKIRGQRVELSEVEHHIRQSLAGDARLPVVAETVTPRGSKNPVLVAYIAIGEVANESPDRVRAALEQWLRGVEDRLKERVPRYMVPSAYLAMDTIPMTATGKTDRRRLRELGGSLTPEQLAELQPFRSALRAPTTTLERQLHGLWSRVLNLSPDRIGADDSFLQIGGDSISAVQLVAAAREEGLSLTVADIFSTPRLSEMAHAVQAEPYVEEPIAPFSLLLPGTDVDVARAQAAALCGVNSSLVEDVFPCTPLQEGMLTMTAKRPGDYVFQTVFELGNNVDTGRFERAWWEVIATVPILRTRIVDVARQGLVQVVVAGQGPFATSQDLQAYLEADKQENMGLGTPLARFAIVDGPSSQRPVFVWTVHHALVDGWSMPLLLKQVDQAYHGCTRDRLVPFQGFIRHVLQNGATTVAREYWQSQLSGSEPTPFPSLPKPGYEPRADKVVQHHISGIRWPQNGITAATVVRAAWAILLAQHTNTNAPDVVFGATVTGRQEAVPGVERMAGPTIATVPVRITWSWCDDMQALLQQVQAQASSMTAYEQMGLQRIRRINADAEQGCQFQTLLVIQPPAQERKTNRTNILPEVERPKNRNIEENRQLNAFNSYAVMAECSLGADGIDVRVSYDSQVMRQVEVRRVAWHLEHLLREVCENQTGPIAVRNILGVGPEDRRQLQEWNGEVPARVERCVHELVAER
;
A
#
# COMPACT_ATOMS: atom_id res chain seq x y z
N MET A 1 20.96 -55.87 -14.85
CA MET A 1 20.74 -55.99 -13.39
C MET A 1 20.39 -57.43 -13.12
N ALA A 2 20.77 -58.01 -11.98
CA ALA A 2 20.27 -59.33 -11.60
C ALA A 2 18.79 -59.20 -11.22
N GLU A 3 17.98 -60.21 -11.53
CA GLU A 3 16.58 -60.26 -11.10
C GLU A 3 16.54 -60.50 -9.59
N PHE A 4 16.08 -59.50 -8.83
CA PHE A 4 15.94 -59.60 -7.38
C PHE A 4 14.63 -60.32 -7.07
N SER A 5 14.70 -61.61 -6.75
CA SER A 5 13.50 -62.39 -6.49
C SER A 5 12.93 -62.09 -5.10
N TRP A 6 11.62 -61.85 -5.04
CA TRP A 6 10.91 -61.68 -3.76
C TRP A 6 10.91 -62.96 -2.89
N SER A 7 11.31 -64.12 -3.45
CA SER A 7 11.55 -65.35 -2.68
C SER A 7 12.76 -65.27 -1.75
N ASP A 8 13.70 -64.35 -2.01
CA ASP A 8 15.02 -64.34 -1.37
C ASP A 8 15.06 -63.42 -0.14
N LEU A 9 13.91 -62.79 0.17
CA LEU A 9 13.68 -62.04 1.40
C LEU A 9 13.32 -63.00 2.53
N ASP A 10 14.24 -63.18 3.48
CA ASP A 10 14.00 -63.92 4.71
C ASP A 10 13.06 -63.15 5.65
N TYR A 11 11.75 -63.33 5.45
CA TYR A 11 10.70 -62.77 6.31
C TYR A 11 10.81 -63.20 7.78
N SER A 12 11.60 -64.22 8.13
CA SER A 12 11.82 -64.60 9.54
C SER A 12 12.65 -63.58 10.33
N GLN A 13 13.33 -62.65 9.64
CA GLN A 13 14.05 -61.54 10.28
C GLN A 13 13.17 -60.30 10.53
N ALA A 14 11.93 -60.26 10.04
CA ALA A 14 10.97 -59.17 10.29
C ALA A 14 10.33 -59.25 11.71
N THR A 15 11.17 -59.31 12.74
CA THR A 15 10.77 -59.57 14.13
C THR A 15 10.47 -58.31 14.96
N ALA A 16 10.71 -57.12 14.41
CA ALA A 16 10.36 -55.85 15.05
C ALA A 16 8.90 -55.47 14.74
N VAL A 17 8.06 -55.37 15.78
CA VAL A 17 6.72 -54.78 15.65
C VAL A 17 6.89 -53.28 15.42
N ALA A 18 6.64 -52.81 14.19
CA ALA A 18 6.78 -51.40 13.84
C ALA A 18 5.83 -50.52 14.67
N GLN A 19 6.33 -49.38 15.13
CA GLN A 19 5.60 -48.42 15.96
C GLN A 19 5.15 -47.17 15.15
N PRO A 20 4.18 -46.36 15.63
CA PRO A 20 3.69 -45.19 14.89
C PRO A 20 4.72 -44.09 14.62
N ASP A 21 5.79 -44.02 15.41
CA ASP A 21 6.95 -43.15 15.20
C ASP A 21 8.00 -43.74 14.24
N ASN A 22 7.84 -44.98 13.78
CA ASN A 22 8.82 -45.61 12.88
C ASN A 22 8.68 -45.04 11.46
N ALA A 23 9.80 -45.01 10.72
CA ALA A 23 9.83 -44.51 9.35
C ALA A 23 9.04 -45.43 8.42
N ALA A 24 7.99 -44.88 7.79
CA ALA A 24 7.13 -45.58 6.85
C ALA A 24 7.73 -45.61 5.43
N TYR A 25 8.33 -44.49 5.00
CA TYR A 25 9.02 -44.35 3.72
C TYR A 25 10.02 -43.19 3.76
N ALA A 26 10.88 -43.14 2.72
CA ALA A 26 11.69 -41.97 2.42
C ALA A 26 11.46 -41.53 0.97
N SER A 27 11.28 -40.23 0.75
CA SER A 27 11.05 -39.61 -0.58
C SER A 27 12.24 -38.71 -0.93
N PHE A 28 12.77 -38.80 -2.15
CA PHE A 28 13.94 -38.02 -2.57
C PHE A 28 13.51 -36.73 -3.28
N THR A 29 14.06 -35.59 -2.86
CA THR A 29 13.86 -34.28 -3.48
C THR A 29 15.16 -33.73 -4.05
N SER A 30 15.09 -32.93 -5.11
CA SER A 30 16.26 -32.29 -5.73
C SER A 30 16.81 -31.18 -4.83
N GLY A 31 17.94 -31.43 -4.16
CA GLY A 31 18.58 -30.43 -3.31
C GLY A 31 19.23 -29.30 -4.11
N SER A 32 19.17 -28.08 -3.57
CA SER A 32 19.79 -26.87 -4.13
C SER A 32 21.31 -26.96 -4.28
N THR A 33 21.96 -27.92 -3.62
CA THR A 33 23.39 -28.23 -3.72
C THR A 33 23.72 -29.32 -4.76
N GLY A 34 22.75 -29.72 -5.60
CA GLY A 34 22.91 -30.76 -6.62
C GLY A 34 22.83 -32.21 -6.10
N HIS A 35 22.92 -32.41 -4.78
CA HIS A 35 22.69 -33.71 -4.14
C HIS A 35 21.22 -33.88 -3.73
N PRO A 36 20.58 -35.03 -4.03
CA PRO A 36 19.22 -35.31 -3.55
C PRO A 36 19.13 -35.34 -2.02
N LYS A 37 18.10 -34.72 -1.45
CA LYS A 37 17.75 -34.87 -0.02
C LYS A 37 16.73 -36.00 0.13
N ALA A 38 16.91 -36.91 1.09
CA ALA A 38 15.90 -37.92 1.42
C ALA A 38 15.05 -37.45 2.61
N VAL A 39 13.77 -37.18 2.39
CA VAL A 39 12.79 -36.82 3.42
C VAL A 39 12.24 -38.08 4.07
N VAL A 40 12.37 -38.21 5.38
CA VAL A 40 11.92 -39.40 6.14
C VAL A 40 10.56 -39.15 6.77
N VAL A 41 9.54 -39.92 6.36
CA VAL A 41 8.15 -39.79 6.85
C VAL A 41 7.80 -40.96 7.75
N GLU A 42 7.14 -40.69 8.86
CA GLU A 42 6.74 -41.69 9.87
C GLU A 42 5.33 -42.22 9.63
N HIS A 43 5.03 -43.41 10.15
CA HIS A 43 3.70 -44.02 10.00
C HIS A 43 2.58 -43.10 10.49
N SER A 44 2.68 -42.60 11.72
CA SER A 44 1.72 -41.69 12.34
C SER A 44 1.47 -40.41 11.53
N ALA A 45 2.51 -39.84 10.93
CA ALA A 45 2.42 -38.62 10.14
C ALA A 45 1.63 -38.85 8.84
N TYR A 46 1.96 -39.95 8.14
CA TYR A 46 1.23 -40.35 6.94
C TYR A 46 -0.22 -40.77 7.25
N CYS A 47 -0.44 -41.55 8.32
CA CYS A 47 -1.78 -41.95 8.78
C CYS A 47 -2.66 -40.73 9.10
N SER A 48 -2.11 -39.73 9.82
CA SER A 48 -2.81 -38.48 10.14
C SER A 48 -3.13 -37.65 8.89
N ASN A 49 -2.19 -37.61 7.93
CA ASN A 49 -2.39 -36.94 6.65
C ASN A 49 -3.52 -37.59 5.82
N VAL A 50 -3.50 -38.92 5.72
CA VAL A 50 -4.50 -39.72 4.98
C VAL A 50 -5.91 -39.48 5.49
N LEU A 51 -6.15 -39.54 6.79
CA LEU A 51 -7.50 -39.31 7.33
C LEU A 51 -8.00 -37.89 7.05
N ALA A 52 -7.10 -36.90 6.98
CA ALA A 52 -7.47 -35.52 6.71
C ALA A 52 -7.71 -35.20 5.23
N HIS A 53 -6.93 -35.77 4.29
CA HIS A 53 -7.11 -35.50 2.86
C HIS A 53 -8.15 -36.41 2.18
N SER A 54 -8.35 -37.65 2.66
CA SER A 54 -9.16 -38.67 1.96
C SER A 54 -10.57 -38.19 1.64
N ASN A 55 -11.32 -37.74 2.65
CA ASN A 55 -12.71 -37.28 2.47
C ASN A 55 -12.79 -36.05 1.55
N ARG A 56 -11.82 -35.14 1.63
CA ARG A 56 -11.78 -33.86 0.91
C ARG A 56 -11.43 -34.04 -0.57
N LEU A 57 -10.60 -35.04 -0.87
CA LEU A 57 -10.26 -35.49 -2.22
C LEU A 57 -11.15 -36.64 -2.72
N GLN A 58 -12.27 -36.94 -2.03
CA GLN A 58 -13.27 -37.96 -2.42
C GLN A 58 -12.68 -39.38 -2.63
N PHE A 59 -11.71 -39.76 -1.79
CA PHE A 59 -11.28 -41.16 -1.65
C PHE A 59 -12.33 -41.97 -0.88
N SER A 60 -12.61 -43.17 -1.36
CA SER A 60 -13.57 -44.11 -0.79
C SER A 60 -13.25 -45.55 -1.20
N LYS A 61 -13.94 -46.53 -0.61
CA LYS A 61 -13.93 -47.94 -1.06
C LYS A 61 -14.33 -48.13 -2.53
N ASP A 62 -15.12 -47.21 -3.07
CA ASP A 62 -15.63 -47.25 -4.45
C ASP A 62 -14.68 -46.54 -5.43
N SER A 63 -13.59 -45.95 -4.92
CA SER A 63 -12.57 -45.28 -5.72
C SER A 63 -11.67 -46.29 -6.44
N ARG A 64 -11.54 -46.11 -7.75
CA ARG A 64 -10.67 -46.86 -8.67
C ARG A 64 -9.58 -45.89 -9.13
N VAL A 65 -8.49 -45.86 -8.37
CA VAL A 65 -7.44 -44.82 -8.42
C VAL A 65 -6.39 -45.19 -9.45
N LEU A 66 -6.23 -44.36 -10.47
CA LEU A 66 -5.20 -44.55 -11.49
C LEU A 66 -3.80 -44.29 -10.92
N GLN A 67 -2.94 -45.32 -10.94
CA GLN A 67 -1.55 -45.20 -10.56
C GLN A 67 -0.77 -44.64 -11.76
N SER A 68 -0.49 -43.34 -11.74
CA SER A 68 0.14 -42.58 -12.85
C SER A 68 1.46 -41.90 -12.46
N ALA A 69 1.67 -41.65 -11.16
CA ALA A 69 2.87 -40.98 -10.68
C ALA A 69 4.07 -41.94 -10.59
N SER A 70 5.27 -41.47 -10.91
CA SER A 70 6.49 -42.26 -10.73
C SER A 70 6.73 -42.58 -9.25
N TYR A 71 7.15 -43.83 -8.98
CA TYR A 71 7.48 -44.35 -7.65
C TYR A 71 8.59 -43.57 -6.91
N ALA A 72 9.32 -42.69 -7.62
CA ALA A 72 10.30 -41.79 -7.01
C ALA A 72 9.69 -40.62 -6.21
N PHE A 73 8.39 -40.36 -6.35
CA PHE A 73 7.70 -39.21 -5.72
C PHE A 73 6.55 -39.64 -4.81
N GLY A 74 6.35 -38.92 -3.70
CA GLY A 74 5.29 -39.17 -2.72
C GLY A 74 3.85 -39.19 -3.29
N ALA A 75 3.61 -38.57 -4.44
CA ALA A 75 2.34 -38.69 -5.17
C ALA A 75 1.96 -40.15 -5.50
N SER A 76 2.94 -41.02 -5.76
CA SER A 76 2.72 -42.46 -5.96
C SER A 76 2.31 -43.18 -4.66
N ILE A 77 2.92 -42.80 -3.53
CA ILE A 77 2.58 -43.30 -2.19
C ILE A 77 1.12 -42.94 -1.88
N MET A 78 0.68 -41.72 -2.19
CA MET A 78 -0.73 -41.32 -2.06
C MET A 78 -1.65 -42.17 -2.97
N GLN A 79 -1.34 -42.31 -4.25
CA GLN A 79 -2.13 -43.12 -5.20
C GLN A 79 -2.27 -44.60 -4.78
N MET A 80 -1.27 -45.17 -4.10
CA MET A 80 -1.30 -46.56 -3.66
C MET A 80 -1.86 -46.71 -2.23
N VAL A 81 -1.24 -46.05 -1.26
CA VAL A 81 -1.45 -46.32 0.17
C VAL A 81 -2.70 -45.63 0.71
N THR A 82 -3.03 -44.42 0.28
CA THR A 82 -4.34 -43.80 0.64
C THR A 82 -5.48 -44.68 0.14
N THR A 83 -5.39 -45.13 -1.11
CA THR A 83 -6.37 -46.02 -1.75
C THR A 83 -6.59 -47.31 -0.97
N LEU A 84 -5.51 -47.96 -0.49
CA LEU A 84 -5.62 -49.17 0.32
C LEU A 84 -6.22 -48.90 1.72
N ILE A 85 -5.86 -47.79 2.39
CA ILE A 85 -6.42 -47.41 3.70
C ILE A 85 -7.94 -47.12 3.65
N VAL A 86 -8.45 -46.64 2.52
CA VAL A 86 -9.91 -46.44 2.31
C VAL A 86 -10.63 -47.68 1.77
N GLY A 87 -9.93 -48.79 1.52
CA GLY A 87 -10.49 -50.02 0.94
C GLY A 87 -10.82 -49.91 -0.57
N GLY A 88 -10.17 -48.99 -1.29
CA GLY A 88 -10.34 -48.77 -2.72
C GLY A 88 -9.43 -49.64 -3.59
N CYS A 89 -9.55 -49.49 -4.91
CA CYS A 89 -8.80 -50.29 -5.90
C CYS A 89 -7.71 -49.47 -6.61
N VAL A 90 -6.45 -49.85 -6.42
CA VAL A 90 -5.31 -49.28 -7.18
C VAL A 90 -5.30 -49.85 -8.59
N CYS A 91 -5.43 -48.99 -9.59
CA CYS A 91 -5.44 -49.34 -11.00
C CYS A 91 -4.06 -49.07 -11.60
N VAL A 92 -3.22 -50.11 -11.69
CA VAL A 92 -1.83 -50.03 -12.18
C VAL A 92 -1.77 -50.36 -13.69
N PRO A 93 -1.45 -49.38 -14.57
CA PRO A 93 -1.13 -49.61 -15.97
C PRO A 93 0.32 -50.13 -16.16
N SER A 94 0.67 -50.62 -17.35
CA SER A 94 2.09 -50.84 -17.69
C SER A 94 2.83 -49.52 -17.94
N GLU A 95 4.18 -49.53 -17.92
CA GLU A 95 4.96 -48.35 -18.31
C GLU A 95 4.66 -47.84 -19.73
N SER A 96 4.44 -48.74 -20.68
CA SER A 96 4.03 -48.38 -22.05
C SER A 96 2.62 -47.79 -22.06
N GLU A 97 1.68 -48.36 -21.32
CA GLU A 97 0.34 -47.77 -21.17
C GLU A 97 0.39 -46.37 -20.54
N CYS A 98 1.29 -46.12 -19.58
CA CYS A 98 1.54 -44.79 -19.02
C CYS A 98 2.14 -43.79 -20.03
N ARG A 99 3.13 -44.19 -20.83
CA ARG A 99 3.80 -43.31 -21.80
C ARG A 99 2.99 -43.07 -23.07
N ASP A 100 2.35 -44.12 -23.57
CA ASP A 100 1.85 -44.17 -24.95
C ASP A 100 0.34 -43.87 -25.04
N ASN A 101 -0.47 -44.30 -24.06
CA ASN A 101 -1.90 -43.99 -24.01
C ASN A 101 -2.55 -44.19 -22.62
N ILE A 102 -2.28 -43.28 -21.69
CA ILE A 102 -2.82 -43.31 -20.31
C ILE A 102 -4.36 -43.27 -20.27
N ALA A 103 -5.02 -42.69 -21.28
CA ALA A 103 -6.48 -42.65 -21.38
C ALA A 103 -7.09 -44.01 -21.75
N ALA A 104 -6.51 -44.73 -22.71
CA ALA A 104 -6.90 -46.11 -23.02
C ALA A 104 -6.69 -47.02 -21.80
N ALA A 105 -5.62 -46.81 -21.04
CA ALA A 105 -5.35 -47.53 -19.79
C ALA A 105 -6.40 -47.23 -18.71
N ALA A 106 -6.74 -45.96 -18.49
CA ALA A 106 -7.79 -45.55 -17.55
C ALA A 106 -9.16 -46.16 -17.89
N ARG A 107 -9.53 -46.19 -19.19
CA ARG A 107 -10.73 -46.89 -19.67
C ARG A 107 -10.66 -48.40 -19.43
N LYS A 108 -9.57 -49.06 -19.83
CA LYS A 108 -9.33 -50.51 -19.67
C LYS A 108 -9.46 -50.94 -18.21
N LEU A 109 -8.87 -50.17 -17.29
CA LEU A 109 -8.87 -50.43 -15.85
C LEU A 109 -10.13 -49.93 -15.13
N GLN A 110 -11.04 -49.26 -15.86
CA GLN A 110 -12.24 -48.61 -15.30
C GLN A 110 -11.89 -47.68 -14.13
N ALA A 111 -10.84 -46.86 -14.27
CA ALA A 111 -10.46 -45.88 -13.27
C ALA A 111 -11.53 -44.78 -13.16
N ASN A 112 -11.83 -44.33 -11.94
CA ASN A 112 -12.82 -43.28 -11.67
C ASN A 112 -12.25 -42.09 -10.87
N TRP A 113 -10.99 -42.19 -10.45
CA TRP A 113 -10.25 -41.15 -9.71
C TRP A 113 -8.83 -41.07 -10.26
N ALA A 114 -8.31 -39.85 -10.49
CA ALA A 114 -6.94 -39.65 -10.94
C ALA A 114 -6.30 -38.38 -10.36
N LEU A 115 -4.98 -38.43 -10.14
CA LEU A 115 -4.12 -37.27 -9.89
C LEU A 115 -3.27 -37.01 -11.13
N PHE A 116 -3.19 -35.76 -11.55
CA PHE A 116 -2.32 -35.28 -12.62
C PHE A 116 -1.60 -33.99 -12.18
N THR A 117 -0.47 -33.69 -12.81
CA THR A 117 -0.01 -32.29 -12.87
C THR A 117 -0.75 -31.57 -14.00
N PRO A 118 -1.06 -30.27 -13.89
CA PRO A 118 -1.65 -29.48 -14.98
C PRO A 118 -1.03 -29.72 -16.37
N SER A 119 0.30 -29.75 -16.48
CA SER A 119 0.99 -30.05 -17.74
C SER A 119 0.68 -31.46 -18.31
N SER A 120 0.54 -32.48 -17.45
CA SER A 120 0.12 -33.82 -17.90
C SER A 120 -1.38 -33.92 -18.19
N PHE A 121 -2.21 -33.13 -17.51
CA PHE A 121 -3.67 -33.13 -17.66
C PHE A 121 -4.12 -32.59 -19.02
N ARG A 122 -3.46 -31.55 -19.54
CA ARG A 122 -3.75 -30.95 -20.87
C ARG A 122 -3.53 -31.91 -22.05
N ILE A 123 -2.87 -33.04 -21.84
CA ILE A 123 -2.61 -34.07 -22.86
C ILE A 123 -3.81 -35.03 -23.00
N VAL A 124 -4.66 -35.14 -21.97
CA VAL A 124 -5.83 -36.02 -21.95
C VAL A 124 -7.14 -35.24 -22.16
N ARG A 125 -8.20 -35.95 -22.55
CA ARG A 125 -9.52 -35.36 -22.85
C ARG A 125 -10.61 -36.10 -22.09
N HIS A 126 -11.65 -35.40 -21.62
CA HIS A 126 -12.75 -36.04 -20.91
C HIS A 126 -13.44 -37.13 -21.76
N ALA A 127 -13.68 -36.85 -23.05
CA ALA A 127 -14.26 -37.83 -23.98
C ALA A 127 -13.46 -39.14 -24.06
N ASP A 128 -12.15 -39.09 -23.75
CA ASP A 128 -11.28 -40.25 -23.70
C ASP A 128 -11.20 -40.91 -22.31
N MET A 129 -11.73 -40.30 -21.25
CA MET A 129 -11.66 -40.75 -19.85
C MET A 129 -13.03 -40.72 -19.14
N SER A 130 -14.12 -41.03 -19.85
CA SER A 130 -15.53 -40.89 -19.43
C SER A 130 -15.99 -41.63 -18.16
N ASN A 131 -15.09 -42.38 -17.51
CA ASN A 131 -15.35 -43.04 -16.22
C ASN A 131 -14.83 -42.26 -15.01
N LEU A 132 -13.97 -41.24 -15.23
CA LEU A 132 -13.50 -40.37 -14.17
C LEU A 132 -14.68 -39.58 -13.57
N LYS A 133 -14.68 -39.48 -12.24
CA LYS A 133 -15.61 -38.66 -11.45
C LYS A 133 -14.88 -37.56 -10.70
N HIS A 134 -13.64 -37.84 -10.27
CA HIS A 134 -12.79 -36.92 -9.53
C HIS A 134 -11.43 -36.82 -10.21
N VAL A 135 -10.99 -35.59 -10.44
CA VAL A 135 -9.64 -35.26 -10.90
C VAL A 135 -9.00 -34.35 -9.87
N VAL A 136 -7.79 -34.69 -9.45
CA VAL A 136 -6.96 -33.84 -8.59
C VAL A 136 -5.81 -33.28 -9.42
N LEU A 137 -5.62 -31.97 -9.34
CA LEU A 137 -4.49 -31.25 -9.92
C LEU A 137 -3.53 -30.82 -8.80
N GLY A 138 -2.23 -31.03 -9.00
CA GLY A 138 -1.21 -30.64 -8.02
C GLY A 138 0.21 -30.63 -8.57
N GLY A 139 1.15 -30.08 -7.80
CA GLY A 139 2.57 -29.96 -8.17
C GLY A 139 2.91 -28.79 -9.10
N GLU A 140 1.93 -28.26 -9.84
CA GLU A 140 2.03 -27.03 -10.63
C GLU A 140 0.77 -26.17 -10.38
N VAL A 141 0.82 -24.86 -10.65
CA VAL A 141 -0.38 -24.01 -10.63
C VAL A 141 -1.20 -24.28 -11.91
N PRO A 142 -2.50 -24.64 -11.81
CA PRO A 142 -3.34 -24.83 -13.00
C PRO A 142 -3.63 -23.52 -13.74
N ALA A 143 -4.05 -23.64 -14.99
CA ALA A 143 -4.70 -22.57 -15.74
C ALA A 143 -6.20 -22.56 -15.45
N GLN A 144 -6.91 -21.49 -15.82
CA GLN A 144 -8.37 -21.44 -15.70
C GLN A 144 -9.03 -22.51 -16.58
N ASP A 145 -8.49 -22.72 -17.78
CA ASP A 145 -8.99 -23.66 -18.80
C ASP A 145 -8.97 -25.11 -18.30
N ASP A 146 -7.95 -25.48 -17.52
CA ASP A 146 -7.85 -26.80 -16.86
C ASP A 146 -9.03 -27.07 -15.91
N ILE A 147 -9.65 -26.02 -15.38
CA ILE A 147 -10.81 -26.10 -14.49
C ILE A 147 -12.12 -26.03 -15.30
N THR A 148 -12.20 -25.20 -16.35
CA THR A 148 -13.44 -25.03 -17.11
C THR A 148 -13.80 -26.23 -17.97
N ASP A 149 -12.83 -26.83 -18.64
CA ASP A 149 -13.08 -27.75 -19.76
C ASP A 149 -13.60 -29.13 -19.33
N TRP A 150 -13.47 -29.45 -18.04
CA TRP A 150 -13.91 -30.71 -17.45
C TRP A 150 -15.04 -30.56 -16.42
N ARG A 151 -15.44 -29.32 -16.06
CA ARG A 151 -16.37 -29.01 -14.95
C ARG A 151 -17.75 -29.68 -15.07
N ASP A 152 -18.23 -29.85 -16.31
CA ASP A 152 -19.58 -30.36 -16.63
C ASP A 152 -19.58 -31.92 -16.69
N HIS A 153 -18.49 -32.54 -16.24
CA HIS A 153 -18.18 -33.96 -16.40
C HIS A 153 -17.54 -34.60 -15.15
N VAL A 154 -16.58 -33.91 -14.51
CA VAL A 154 -15.87 -34.39 -13.30
C VAL A 154 -15.80 -33.30 -12.25
N GLN A 155 -15.68 -33.69 -10.98
CA GLN A 155 -15.25 -32.78 -9.92
C GLN A 155 -13.74 -32.57 -10.01
N VAL A 156 -13.30 -31.33 -10.22
CA VAL A 156 -11.89 -30.93 -10.19
C VAL A 156 -11.53 -30.44 -8.79
N HIS A 157 -10.42 -30.91 -8.24
CA HIS A 157 -9.88 -30.49 -6.95
C HIS A 157 -8.44 -30.02 -7.15
N VAL A 158 -7.98 -29.04 -6.37
CA VAL A 158 -6.56 -28.63 -6.35
C VAL A 158 -5.95 -29.05 -5.02
N ALA A 159 -4.78 -29.67 -5.05
CA ALA A 159 -4.07 -30.13 -3.87
C ALA A 159 -2.63 -29.59 -3.84
N TYR A 160 -2.24 -29.05 -2.69
CA TYR A 160 -0.93 -28.44 -2.44
C TYR A 160 -0.25 -29.15 -1.26
N GLY A 161 1.07 -29.32 -1.34
CA GLY A 161 1.89 -29.84 -0.23
C GLY A 161 3.31 -30.19 -0.66
N SER A 162 4.13 -30.62 0.30
CA SER A 162 5.53 -31.01 0.11
C SER A 162 5.78 -32.44 0.61
N SER A 163 6.94 -33.02 0.24
CA SER A 163 7.36 -34.32 0.80
C SER A 163 7.51 -34.23 2.33
N GLU A 164 7.97 -33.08 2.81
CA GLU A 164 8.19 -32.73 4.21
C GLU A 164 6.89 -32.58 5.04
N CYS A 165 5.72 -32.51 4.38
CA CYS A 165 4.39 -32.44 5.02
C CYS A 165 3.53 -33.68 4.72
N SER A 166 4.14 -34.84 4.47
CA SER A 166 3.43 -36.09 4.13
C SER A 166 2.53 -35.97 2.88
N VAL A 167 3.08 -35.37 1.81
CA VAL A 167 2.49 -35.19 0.47
C VAL A 167 1.47 -34.04 0.36
N ILE A 168 0.39 -34.02 1.14
CA ILE A 168 -0.71 -33.02 0.98
C ILE A 168 -0.87 -32.16 2.23
N SER A 169 -0.66 -30.84 2.10
CA SER A 169 -0.81 -29.86 3.19
C SER A 169 -2.10 -29.05 3.12
N ALA A 170 -2.67 -28.84 1.93
CA ALA A 170 -3.91 -28.08 1.71
C ALA A 170 -4.70 -28.60 0.49
N VAL A 171 -6.02 -28.40 0.52
CA VAL A 171 -6.96 -28.80 -0.54
C VAL A 171 -7.98 -27.71 -0.83
N ALA A 172 -8.18 -27.39 -2.10
CA ALA A 172 -9.34 -26.70 -2.64
C ALA A 172 -10.29 -27.71 -3.29
N GLU A 173 -11.53 -27.77 -2.77
CA GLU A 173 -12.48 -28.83 -3.07
C GLU A 173 -13.50 -28.36 -4.13
N SER A 174 -13.73 -29.15 -5.18
CA SER A 174 -14.68 -28.84 -6.25
C SER A 174 -14.49 -27.43 -6.84
N VAL A 175 -13.27 -27.11 -7.30
CA VAL A 175 -12.97 -25.81 -7.91
C VAL A 175 -13.79 -25.61 -9.19
N GLY A 176 -14.32 -24.40 -9.37
CA GLY A 176 -15.25 -24.06 -10.45
C GLY A 176 -14.74 -22.95 -11.37
N PRO A 177 -15.54 -22.57 -12.39
CA PRO A 177 -15.17 -21.55 -13.39
C PRO A 177 -14.98 -20.13 -12.82
N PHE A 178 -15.30 -19.91 -11.54
CA PHE A 178 -15.11 -18.66 -10.82
C PHE A 178 -14.09 -18.79 -9.66
N SER A 179 -13.46 -19.96 -9.50
CA SER A 179 -12.36 -20.16 -8.55
C SER A 179 -11.05 -19.67 -9.17
N SER A 180 -10.26 -18.92 -8.41
CA SER A 180 -8.90 -18.57 -8.82
C SER A 180 -8.06 -19.84 -9.00
N PRO A 181 -7.30 -20.01 -10.10
CA PRO A 181 -6.42 -21.17 -10.28
C PRO A 181 -5.29 -21.25 -9.24
N GLN A 182 -5.00 -20.13 -8.56
CA GLN A 182 -4.02 -20.05 -7.47
C GLN A 182 -4.59 -20.50 -6.10
N LEU A 183 -5.87 -20.85 -6.02
CA LEU A 183 -6.53 -21.28 -4.79
C LEU A 183 -6.05 -22.68 -4.38
N ILE A 184 -5.21 -22.74 -3.35
CA ILE A 184 -4.79 -24.01 -2.71
C ILE A 184 -5.74 -24.45 -1.58
N GLY A 185 -6.71 -23.61 -1.23
CA GLY A 185 -7.84 -23.95 -0.37
C GLY A 185 -7.47 -23.98 1.11
N LYS A 186 -8.08 -24.90 1.88
CA LYS A 186 -7.87 -24.98 3.34
C LYS A 186 -6.90 -26.10 3.72
N MET A 187 -6.09 -25.85 4.74
CA MET A 187 -5.10 -26.80 5.28
C MET A 187 -5.74 -28.16 5.64
N ALA A 188 -4.99 -29.24 5.50
CA ALA A 188 -5.41 -30.61 5.75
C ALA A 188 -4.41 -31.32 6.67
N GLY A 189 -4.86 -31.82 7.82
CA GLY A 189 -4.05 -32.61 8.77
C GLY A 189 -3.05 -31.81 9.61
N GLY A 190 -2.70 -30.61 9.17
CA GLY A 190 -1.92 -29.62 9.92
C GLY A 190 -2.58 -28.24 9.92
N VAL A 191 -1.94 -27.30 10.61
CA VAL A 191 -2.29 -25.88 10.67
C VAL A 191 -1.30 -25.08 9.83
N GLY A 192 -1.76 -24.02 9.17
CA GLY A 192 -0.93 -23.14 8.34
C GLY A 192 -0.75 -21.79 8.99
N TRP A 193 0.46 -21.24 8.94
CA TRP A 193 0.76 -19.90 9.45
C TRP A 193 1.46 -19.08 8.37
N VAL A 194 0.98 -17.87 8.12
CA VAL A 194 1.59 -16.96 7.16
C VAL A 194 2.43 -15.95 7.93
N VAL A 195 3.73 -15.92 7.66
CA VAL A 195 4.74 -15.10 8.36
C VAL A 195 5.42 -14.14 7.41
N GLU A 196 6.08 -13.10 7.92
CA GLU A 196 6.85 -12.18 7.08
C GLU A 196 7.86 -12.94 6.22
N PRO A 197 7.99 -12.66 4.91
CA PRO A 197 8.87 -13.41 4.01
C PRO A 197 10.29 -13.59 4.55
N ASP A 198 10.90 -12.55 5.11
CA ASP A 198 12.27 -12.62 5.64
C ASP A 198 12.35 -12.88 7.16
N ASN A 199 11.22 -13.06 7.86
CA ASN A 199 11.21 -13.21 9.31
C ASN A 199 10.05 -14.08 9.84
N HIS A 200 10.30 -15.39 9.94
CA HIS A 200 9.34 -16.36 10.49
C HIS A 200 8.98 -16.15 11.98
N HIS A 201 9.72 -15.30 12.71
CA HIS A 201 9.35 -14.92 14.08
C HIS A 201 8.23 -13.87 14.13
N ARG A 202 7.55 -13.56 13.02
CA ARG A 202 6.49 -12.54 12.96
C ARG A 202 5.38 -12.94 11.99
N LEU A 203 4.14 -13.00 12.48
CA LEU A 203 2.95 -13.28 11.67
C LEU A 203 2.65 -12.11 10.71
N ALA A 204 2.32 -12.44 9.47
CA ALA A 204 1.85 -11.49 8.49
C ALA A 204 0.36 -11.11 8.76
N PRO A 205 -0.04 -9.84 8.52
CA PRO A 205 -1.46 -9.44 8.56
C PRO A 205 -2.34 -10.31 7.65
N LEU A 206 -3.61 -10.51 7.99
CA LEU A 206 -4.49 -11.34 7.15
C LEU A 206 -4.78 -10.63 5.83
N GLY A 207 -4.46 -11.29 4.71
CA GLY A 207 -4.55 -10.66 3.39
C GLY A 207 -3.27 -9.92 2.96
N ALA A 208 -2.26 -9.80 3.83
CA ALA A 208 -0.89 -9.67 3.36
C ALA A 208 -0.43 -11.01 2.76
N ILE A 209 0.67 -10.97 2.00
CA ILE A 209 1.33 -12.16 1.46
C ILE A 209 2.59 -12.42 2.32
N GLY A 210 2.89 -13.69 2.59
CA GLY A 210 4.03 -14.08 3.43
C GLY A 210 4.49 -15.51 3.18
N GLU A 211 5.58 -15.94 3.82
CA GLU A 211 6.04 -17.33 3.77
C GLU A 211 5.04 -18.24 4.51
N LEU A 212 4.71 -19.40 3.93
CA LEU A 212 3.88 -20.41 4.62
C LEU A 212 4.75 -21.29 5.53
N LEU A 213 4.40 -21.31 6.83
CA LEU A 213 4.80 -22.35 7.77
C LEU A 213 3.68 -23.39 7.90
N VAL A 214 4.05 -24.66 8.07
CA VAL A 214 3.13 -25.76 8.37
C VAL A 214 3.44 -26.32 9.75
N GLU A 215 2.43 -26.42 10.60
CA GLU A 215 2.48 -27.03 11.94
C GLU A 215 1.63 -28.31 11.95
N GLY A 216 2.03 -29.30 12.74
CA GLY A 216 1.15 -30.41 13.14
C GLY A 216 1.71 -31.79 12.84
N THR A 217 0.84 -32.78 12.94
CA THR A 217 1.19 -34.20 12.98
C THR A 217 1.68 -34.75 11.63
N ILE A 218 1.37 -34.05 10.53
CA ILE A 218 1.75 -34.43 9.16
C ILE A 218 3.22 -34.17 8.80
N LEU A 219 3.99 -33.51 9.68
CA LEU A 219 5.38 -33.18 9.40
C LEU A 219 6.28 -34.41 9.38
N ALA A 220 7.20 -34.45 8.42
CA ALA A 220 8.26 -35.43 8.34
C ALA A 220 9.24 -35.33 9.53
N ARG A 221 9.95 -36.42 9.82
CA ARG A 221 11.03 -36.45 10.82
C ARG A 221 12.10 -35.42 10.48
N GLY A 222 12.53 -35.40 9.23
CA GLY A 222 13.56 -34.51 8.70
C GLY A 222 14.23 -35.08 7.46
N TYR A 223 15.43 -34.58 7.16
CA TYR A 223 16.28 -35.08 6.08
C TYR A 223 17.27 -36.14 6.62
N LEU A 224 17.35 -37.29 5.95
CA LEU A 224 18.24 -38.40 6.32
C LEU A 224 19.71 -37.95 6.34
N ASN A 225 20.37 -38.12 7.49
CA ASN A 225 21.77 -37.78 7.73
C ASN A 225 22.15 -36.29 7.47
N ASP A 226 21.17 -35.38 7.47
CA ASP A 226 21.34 -33.95 7.15
C ASP A 226 20.65 -33.09 8.23
N ALA A 227 21.22 -33.14 9.43
CA ALA A 227 20.69 -32.47 10.63
C ALA A 227 20.65 -30.94 10.48
N ASP A 228 21.68 -30.34 9.85
CA ASP A 228 21.78 -28.90 9.65
C ASP A 228 20.61 -28.36 8.81
N LYS A 229 20.35 -28.98 7.64
CA LYS A 229 19.18 -28.58 6.81
C LYS A 229 17.86 -28.99 7.44
N THR A 230 17.85 -29.99 8.32
CA THR A 230 16.65 -30.33 9.10
C THR A 230 16.32 -29.20 10.07
N ALA A 231 17.29 -28.66 10.81
CA ALA A 231 17.07 -27.50 11.69
C ALA A 231 16.78 -26.19 10.91
N GLU A 232 17.30 -26.04 9.70
CA GLU A 232 17.02 -24.88 8.82
C GLU A 232 15.57 -24.85 8.32
N ALA A 233 14.98 -26.02 8.06
CA ALA A 233 13.64 -26.16 7.46
C ALA A 233 12.55 -26.49 8.48
N PHE A 234 12.83 -27.36 9.46
CA PHE A 234 11.94 -27.75 10.54
C PHE A 234 12.35 -27.00 11.82
N ILE A 235 11.82 -25.79 11.97
CA ILE A 235 12.15 -24.87 13.06
C ILE A 235 11.37 -25.20 14.34
N GLU A 236 11.94 -24.82 15.48
CA GLU A 236 11.20 -24.72 16.74
C GLU A 236 10.20 -23.55 16.69
N PRO A 237 9.07 -23.62 17.42
CA PRO A 237 8.05 -22.57 17.41
C PRO A 237 8.59 -21.17 17.79
N PRO A 238 8.23 -20.13 17.04
CA PRO A 238 8.49 -18.74 17.44
C PRO A 238 7.74 -18.32 18.71
N ILE A 239 8.22 -17.25 19.37
CA ILE A 239 7.62 -16.69 20.59
C ILE A 239 6.12 -16.37 20.42
N TRP A 240 5.71 -15.84 19.26
CA TRP A 240 4.29 -15.53 18.98
C TRP A 240 3.38 -16.76 19.05
N PHE A 241 3.90 -17.96 18.82
CA PHE A 241 3.13 -19.20 18.89
C PHE A 241 2.86 -19.61 20.33
N SER A 242 3.87 -19.51 21.21
CA SER A 242 3.67 -19.72 22.66
C SER A 242 2.69 -18.70 23.24
N GLU A 243 2.85 -17.41 22.91
CA GLU A 243 1.89 -16.36 23.31
C GLU A 243 0.46 -16.63 22.83
N PHE A 244 0.32 -17.13 21.59
CA PHE A 244 -0.97 -17.51 21.02
C PHE A 244 -1.59 -18.69 21.77
N CYS A 245 -0.81 -19.73 22.05
CA CYS A 245 -1.28 -20.91 22.79
C CYS A 245 -1.69 -20.56 24.22
N GLU A 246 -0.81 -19.89 24.98
CA GLU A 246 -1.06 -19.50 26.38
C GLU A 246 -2.30 -18.61 26.54
N ARG A 247 -2.52 -17.69 25.60
CA ARG A 247 -3.60 -16.70 25.71
C ARG A 247 -4.95 -17.21 25.21
N TYR A 248 -4.96 -18.21 24.32
CA TYR A 248 -6.16 -18.55 23.53
C TYR A 248 -6.57 -20.03 23.50
N ASN A 249 -5.74 -20.97 23.98
CA ASN A 249 -6.10 -22.39 24.12
C ASN A 249 -6.21 -22.82 25.60
N GLN A 250 -7.34 -23.43 25.97
CA GLN A 250 -7.58 -23.97 27.31
C GLN A 250 -7.35 -25.49 27.41
N THR A 251 -6.92 -26.13 26.33
CA THR A 251 -6.77 -27.59 26.22
C THR A 251 -5.44 -27.96 25.54
N SER A 252 -4.56 -28.58 26.33
CA SER A 252 -3.26 -29.15 25.95
C SER A 252 -2.18 -28.16 25.49
N SER A 253 -0.92 -28.44 25.85
CA SER A 253 0.24 -27.76 25.27
C SER A 253 0.40 -28.19 23.81
N ARG A 254 0.49 -27.22 22.89
CA ARG A 254 0.84 -27.47 21.49
C ARG A 254 2.37 -27.56 21.39
N GLU A 255 2.90 -28.74 21.67
CA GLU A 255 4.33 -29.04 21.52
C GLU A 255 4.58 -29.69 20.15
N GLY A 256 5.32 -29.00 19.28
CA GLY A 256 5.65 -29.49 17.94
C GLY A 256 6.45 -28.48 17.11
N ARG A 257 7.23 -28.98 16.14
CA ARG A 257 8.00 -28.14 15.20
C ARG A 257 7.10 -27.52 14.12
N MET A 258 7.62 -26.53 13.40
CA MET A 258 7.01 -25.98 12.17
C MET A 258 7.93 -26.19 10.97
N TYR A 259 7.38 -26.51 9.81
CA TYR A 259 8.13 -26.60 8.54
C TYR A 259 7.98 -25.31 7.71
N LYS A 260 9.11 -24.73 7.32
CA LYS A 260 9.20 -23.61 6.36
C LYS A 260 9.13 -24.12 4.93
N THR A 261 8.13 -23.68 4.17
CA THR A 261 7.97 -24.06 2.76
C THR A 261 8.90 -23.32 1.79
N GLY A 262 9.30 -22.08 2.10
CA GLY A 262 9.87 -21.14 1.12
C GLY A 262 8.87 -20.67 0.05
N ASP A 263 7.58 -20.98 0.20
CA ASP A 263 6.50 -20.58 -0.68
C ASP A 263 5.76 -19.38 -0.11
N LEU A 264 5.43 -18.43 -1.00
CA LEU A 264 4.71 -17.21 -0.67
C LEU A 264 3.21 -17.43 -0.90
N VAL A 265 2.40 -17.18 0.13
CA VAL A 265 0.93 -17.39 0.11
C VAL A 265 0.19 -16.25 0.81
N ARG A 266 -1.12 -16.19 0.63
CA ARG A 266 -2.02 -15.25 1.31
C ARG A 266 -3.30 -15.92 1.81
N TYR A 267 -3.76 -15.52 3.00
CA TYR A 267 -5.11 -15.83 3.49
C TYR A 267 -6.20 -14.97 2.82
N ASN A 268 -7.25 -15.64 2.34
CA ASN A 268 -8.53 -15.04 1.97
C ASN A 268 -9.37 -14.71 3.21
N ALA A 269 -10.47 -13.98 3.01
CA ALA A 269 -11.44 -13.62 4.06
C ALA A 269 -12.21 -14.80 4.69
N ASP A 270 -12.06 -16.03 4.18
CA ASP A 270 -12.79 -17.24 4.59
C ASP A 270 -11.88 -18.33 5.20
N GLY A 271 -10.59 -18.04 5.39
CA GLY A 271 -9.58 -18.99 5.87
C GLY A 271 -9.02 -19.94 4.81
N SER A 272 -9.36 -19.75 3.53
CA SER A 272 -8.63 -20.41 2.43
C SER A 272 -7.32 -19.66 2.10
N LEU A 273 -6.34 -20.39 1.56
CA LEU A 273 -5.05 -19.89 1.13
C LEU A 273 -4.95 -19.80 -0.40
N VAL A 274 -4.24 -18.79 -0.88
CA VAL A 274 -3.89 -18.56 -2.29
C VAL A 274 -2.37 -18.58 -2.43
N PHE A 275 -1.85 -19.35 -3.38
CA PHE A 275 -0.42 -19.42 -3.69
C PHE A 275 0.00 -18.23 -4.57
N VAL A 276 1.16 -17.64 -4.27
CA VAL A 276 1.68 -16.45 -4.97
C VAL A 276 3.03 -16.73 -5.64
N GLY A 277 3.96 -17.45 -5.01
CA GLY A 277 5.27 -17.71 -5.61
C GLY A 277 6.31 -18.35 -4.68
N ARG A 278 7.59 -18.13 -5.01
CA ARG A 278 8.78 -18.65 -4.30
C ARG A 278 9.65 -17.51 -3.78
N LYS A 279 10.39 -17.76 -2.71
CA LYS A 279 11.16 -16.74 -1.96
C LYS A 279 12.60 -16.45 -2.44
N ASP A 280 13.32 -17.44 -2.99
CA ASP A 280 14.81 -17.40 -2.97
C ASP A 280 15.49 -16.97 -4.30
N THR A 281 16.04 -15.75 -4.43
CA THR A 281 17.06 -15.40 -5.46
C THR A 281 17.91 -14.12 -5.19
N GLN A 282 19.19 -14.29 -4.84
CA GLN A 282 20.34 -13.34 -4.98
C GLN A 282 20.34 -11.98 -4.21
N VAL A 283 21.54 -11.39 -4.01
CA VAL A 283 21.80 -10.20 -3.16
C VAL A 283 22.34 -9.00 -3.99
N LYS A 284 22.07 -7.76 -3.54
CA LYS A 284 22.44 -6.50 -4.20
C LYS A 284 23.07 -5.47 -3.24
N ILE A 285 24.12 -4.75 -3.67
CA ILE A 285 24.66 -3.53 -3.04
C ILE A 285 24.40 -2.35 -3.98
N ARG A 286 23.72 -1.29 -3.49
CA ARG A 286 23.30 -0.13 -4.30
C ARG A 286 22.62 -0.53 -5.63
N GLY A 287 21.75 -1.55 -5.57
CA GLY A 287 21.03 -2.12 -6.72
C GLY A 287 21.83 -3.10 -7.61
N GLN A 288 23.15 -3.14 -7.50
CA GLN A 288 24.03 -3.99 -8.31
C GLN A 288 24.42 -5.27 -7.56
N ARG A 289 24.66 -6.38 -8.27
CA ARG A 289 25.13 -7.64 -7.67
C ARG A 289 26.64 -7.57 -7.38
N VAL A 290 27.07 -7.94 -6.17
CA VAL A 290 28.47 -7.75 -5.71
C VAL A 290 28.91 -8.92 -4.83
N GLU A 291 30.11 -9.45 -5.08
CA GLU A 291 30.76 -10.48 -4.25
C GLU A 291 31.86 -9.83 -3.37
N LEU A 292 31.77 -9.93 -2.05
CA LEU A 292 32.69 -9.20 -1.14
C LEU A 292 34.17 -9.63 -1.24
N SER A 293 34.45 -10.83 -1.76
CA SER A 293 35.81 -11.33 -2.01
C SER A 293 36.53 -10.59 -3.15
N GLU A 294 35.78 -10.04 -4.12
CA GLU A 294 36.29 -9.24 -5.23
C GLU A 294 36.80 -7.87 -4.74
N VAL A 295 35.99 -7.20 -3.90
CA VAL A 295 36.34 -5.95 -3.22
C VAL A 295 37.69 -6.08 -2.49
N GLU A 296 37.86 -7.15 -1.71
CA GLU A 296 39.10 -7.41 -0.97
C GLU A 296 40.32 -7.62 -1.87
N HIS A 297 40.15 -8.28 -3.02
CA HIS A 297 41.22 -8.49 -4.00
C HIS A 297 41.74 -7.14 -4.51
N HIS A 298 40.84 -6.24 -4.89
CA HIS A 298 41.21 -4.93 -5.43
C HIS A 298 41.77 -3.96 -4.40
N ILE A 299 41.34 -4.01 -3.12
CA ILE A 299 41.96 -3.20 -2.05
C ILE A 299 43.43 -3.64 -1.85
N ARG A 300 43.69 -4.95 -1.74
CA ARG A 300 45.06 -5.49 -1.58
C ARG A 300 45.99 -5.08 -2.73
N GLN A 301 45.48 -5.00 -3.95
CA GLN A 301 46.23 -4.51 -5.13
C GLN A 301 46.42 -2.99 -5.18
N SER A 302 45.75 -2.23 -4.31
CA SER A 302 45.69 -0.76 -4.39
C SER A 302 46.37 -0.06 -3.20
N LEU A 303 46.73 -0.77 -2.13
CA LEU A 303 47.56 -0.26 -1.02
C LEU A 303 48.92 0.27 -1.52
N ALA A 304 49.48 1.26 -0.81
CA ALA A 304 50.75 1.86 -1.18
C ALA A 304 51.95 1.11 -0.57
N GLY A 305 52.78 0.48 -1.41
CA GLY A 305 53.99 -0.25 -0.99
C GLY A 305 53.86 -1.76 -1.13
N ASP A 306 54.98 -2.48 -1.05
CA ASP A 306 55.09 -3.92 -1.42
C ASP A 306 54.59 -4.88 -0.31
N ALA A 307 53.63 -4.43 0.49
CA ALA A 307 53.17 -5.11 1.71
C ALA A 307 51.90 -5.93 1.46
N ARG A 308 51.99 -7.26 1.64
CA ARG A 308 50.83 -8.19 1.58
C ARG A 308 49.99 -8.15 2.87
N LEU A 309 49.48 -6.96 3.22
CA LEU A 309 48.66 -6.78 4.42
C LEU A 309 47.35 -7.59 4.32
N PRO A 310 46.94 -8.31 5.39
CA PRO A 310 45.61 -8.89 5.47
C PRO A 310 44.54 -7.79 5.46
N VAL A 311 43.62 -7.90 4.50
CA VAL A 311 42.46 -7.02 4.35
C VAL A 311 41.20 -7.88 4.33
N VAL A 312 40.16 -7.44 5.03
CA VAL A 312 38.79 -7.98 4.92
C VAL A 312 37.83 -6.84 4.67
N ALA A 313 36.92 -7.01 3.70
CA ALA A 313 35.89 -6.03 3.36
C ALA A 313 34.54 -6.58 3.78
N GLU A 314 33.77 -5.77 4.51
CA GLU A 314 32.52 -6.20 5.12
C GLU A 314 31.51 -5.04 5.10
N THR A 315 30.22 -5.37 4.93
CA THR A 315 29.14 -4.38 5.06
C THR A 315 28.78 -4.23 6.53
N VAL A 316 28.88 -3.00 7.03
CA VAL A 316 28.72 -2.65 8.44
C VAL A 316 27.65 -1.57 8.55
N THR A 317 26.74 -1.71 9.51
CA THR A 317 25.78 -0.66 9.86
C THR A 317 26.24 0.00 11.17
N PRO A 318 26.74 1.25 11.13
CA PRO A 318 27.17 1.99 12.32
C PRO A 318 26.06 2.15 13.36
N ARG A 319 26.42 2.25 14.63
CA ARG A 319 25.51 2.42 15.78
C ARG A 319 24.71 3.72 15.70
N GLY A 320 23.54 3.69 15.07
CA GLY A 320 22.70 4.87 14.84
C GLY A 320 22.69 5.35 13.38
N SER A 321 23.49 4.75 12.51
CA SER A 321 23.22 4.76 11.06
C SER A 321 22.25 3.63 10.72
N LYS A 322 21.56 3.77 9.59
CA LYS A 322 20.77 2.69 8.98
C LYS A 322 21.25 2.30 7.59
N ASN A 323 22.10 3.14 6.98
CA ASN A 323 22.78 2.83 5.73
C ASN A 323 23.97 1.89 6.02
N PRO A 324 24.02 0.67 5.42
CA PRO A 324 25.20 -0.18 5.51
C PRO A 324 26.33 0.43 4.69
N VAL A 325 27.43 0.77 5.34
CA VAL A 325 28.67 1.23 4.70
C VAL A 325 29.62 0.05 4.47
N LEU A 326 30.33 0.09 3.35
CA LEU A 326 31.39 -0.87 3.07
C LEU A 326 32.64 -0.43 3.85
N VAL A 327 33.10 -1.24 4.79
CA VAL A 327 34.26 -0.96 5.64
C VAL A 327 35.38 -1.93 5.31
N ALA A 328 36.60 -1.41 5.16
CA ALA A 328 37.80 -2.21 4.99
C ALA A 328 38.58 -2.28 6.32
N TYR A 329 38.73 -3.50 6.82
CA TYR A 329 39.56 -3.81 7.99
C TYR A 329 40.95 -4.19 7.51
N ILE A 330 41.98 -3.51 8.03
CA ILE A 330 43.38 -3.67 7.61
C ILE A 330 44.21 -4.04 8.83
N ALA A 331 44.81 -5.22 8.80
CA ALA A 331 45.76 -5.63 9.85
C ALA A 331 47.11 -4.92 9.62
N ILE A 332 47.48 -4.03 10.55
CA ILE A 332 48.74 -3.26 10.53
C ILE A 332 49.70 -3.67 11.66
N GLY A 333 49.42 -4.76 12.37
CA GLY A 333 50.25 -5.27 13.47
C GLY A 333 50.21 -4.38 14.72
N GLU A 334 51.28 -4.43 15.52
CA GLU A 334 51.37 -3.76 16.83
C GLU A 334 51.13 -2.23 16.75
N VAL A 335 51.34 -1.62 15.58
CA VAL A 335 51.06 -0.19 15.31
C VAL A 335 49.59 0.17 15.57
N ALA A 336 48.65 -0.77 15.44
CA ALA A 336 47.23 -0.56 15.75
C ALA A 336 46.95 -0.30 17.25
N ASN A 337 47.88 -0.65 18.12
CA ASN A 337 47.78 -0.51 19.58
C ASN A 337 48.56 0.71 20.12
N GLU A 338 49.07 1.58 19.23
CA GLU A 338 49.72 2.85 19.58
C GLU A 338 48.71 4.00 19.79
N SER A 339 49.20 5.23 19.98
CA SER A 339 48.31 6.39 20.16
C SER A 339 47.44 6.66 18.92
N PRO A 340 46.22 7.22 19.07
CA PRO A 340 45.31 7.47 17.94
C PRO A 340 45.95 8.27 16.79
N ASP A 341 46.82 9.23 17.08
CA ASP A 341 47.52 10.02 16.07
C ASP A 341 48.56 9.20 15.29
N ARG A 342 49.22 8.23 15.95
CA ARG A 342 50.15 7.28 15.29
C ARG A 342 49.38 6.28 14.42
N VAL A 343 48.26 5.76 14.91
CA VAL A 343 47.35 4.88 14.15
C VAL A 343 46.81 5.60 12.92
N ARG A 344 46.34 6.85 13.07
CA ARG A 344 45.85 7.71 11.98
C ARG A 344 46.94 8.00 10.95
N ALA A 345 48.14 8.42 11.38
CA ALA A 345 49.28 8.65 10.49
C ALA A 345 49.75 7.36 9.75
N ALA A 346 49.70 6.21 10.41
CA ALA A 346 50.03 4.92 9.78
C ALA A 346 48.99 4.52 8.72
N LEU A 347 47.69 4.68 8.99
CA LEU A 347 46.63 4.49 8.00
C LEU A 347 46.80 5.45 6.81
N GLU A 348 47.06 6.74 7.05
CA GLU A 348 47.33 7.74 6.00
C GLU A 348 48.55 7.42 5.12
N GLN A 349 49.53 6.66 5.64
CA GLN A 349 50.67 6.18 4.85
C GLN A 349 50.24 5.06 3.87
N TRP A 350 49.54 4.02 4.34
CA TRP A 350 49.13 2.89 3.51
C TRP A 350 47.96 3.21 2.56
N LEU A 351 47.05 4.09 2.98
CA LEU A 351 45.85 4.49 2.25
C LEU A 351 46.08 5.60 1.21
N ARG A 352 47.31 6.13 1.09
CA ARG A 352 47.64 7.27 0.22
C ARG A 352 47.27 7.01 -1.25
N GLY A 353 46.18 7.62 -1.72
CA GLY A 353 45.61 7.41 -3.06
C GLY A 353 45.00 6.02 -3.30
N VAL A 354 44.69 5.25 -2.24
CA VAL A 354 44.01 3.94 -2.36
C VAL A 354 42.66 4.09 -3.05
N GLU A 355 41.88 5.10 -2.65
CA GLU A 355 40.56 5.30 -3.24
C GLU A 355 40.63 5.57 -4.74
N ASP A 356 41.65 6.29 -5.22
CA ASP A 356 41.72 6.69 -6.63
C ASP A 356 42.17 5.52 -7.50
N ARG A 357 43.14 4.73 -7.02
CA ARG A 357 43.51 3.44 -7.64
C ARG A 357 42.38 2.41 -7.58
N LEU A 358 41.45 2.52 -6.61
CA LEU A 358 40.21 1.74 -6.60
C LEU A 358 39.18 2.27 -7.60
N LYS A 359 38.95 3.58 -7.68
CA LYS A 359 38.04 4.21 -8.66
C LYS A 359 38.43 3.91 -10.11
N GLU A 360 39.72 3.68 -10.39
CA GLU A 360 40.26 3.24 -11.69
C GLU A 360 40.05 1.75 -11.99
N ARG A 361 39.81 0.91 -10.99
CA ARG A 361 39.84 -0.57 -11.11
C ARG A 361 38.55 -1.27 -10.76
N VAL A 362 37.68 -0.65 -9.97
CA VAL A 362 36.37 -1.19 -9.57
C VAL A 362 35.27 -0.11 -9.65
N PRO A 363 34.01 -0.48 -9.91
CA PRO A 363 32.89 0.44 -9.81
C PRO A 363 32.81 1.17 -8.46
N ARG A 364 32.32 2.42 -8.46
CA ARG A 364 32.25 3.32 -7.28
C ARG A 364 31.48 2.74 -6.06
N TYR A 365 30.73 1.66 -6.22
CA TYR A 365 30.05 0.96 -5.11
C TYR A 365 30.92 -0.10 -4.40
N MET A 366 32.05 -0.51 -5.00
CA MET A 366 33.05 -1.40 -4.39
C MET A 366 34.15 -0.64 -3.62
N VAL A 367 34.13 0.69 -3.61
CA VAL A 367 35.10 1.52 -2.86
C VAL A 367 34.62 1.63 -1.40
N PRO A 368 35.44 1.24 -0.40
CA PRO A 368 35.10 1.40 1.02
C PRO A 368 34.83 2.85 1.41
N SER A 369 33.89 3.05 2.33
CA SER A 369 33.51 4.37 2.87
C SER A 369 34.16 4.68 4.22
N ALA A 370 34.83 3.69 4.83
CA ALA A 370 35.70 3.83 5.98
C ALA A 370 36.79 2.74 5.98
N TYR A 371 37.92 3.04 6.61
CA TYR A 371 39.05 2.13 6.78
C TYR A 371 39.41 2.05 8.25
N LEU A 372 39.49 0.85 8.81
CA LEU A 372 39.77 0.62 10.24
C LEU A 372 41.05 -0.21 10.40
N ALA A 373 41.98 0.30 11.20
CA ALA A 373 43.17 -0.43 11.62
C ALA A 373 42.80 -1.54 12.62
N MET A 374 43.49 -2.67 12.52
CA MET A 374 43.49 -3.75 13.50
C MET A 374 44.91 -4.28 13.68
N ASP A 375 45.20 -4.96 14.79
CA ASP A 375 46.47 -5.68 14.94
C ASP A 375 46.52 -6.91 14.02
N THR A 376 45.42 -7.64 13.97
CA THR A 376 45.19 -8.91 13.30
C THR A 376 43.76 -8.99 12.78
N ILE A 377 43.50 -9.87 11.81
CA ILE A 377 42.13 -10.20 11.39
C ILE A 377 41.59 -11.31 12.32
N PRO A 378 40.43 -11.14 12.98
CA PRO A 378 39.88 -12.14 13.87
C PRO A 378 39.47 -13.40 13.11
N MET A 379 39.72 -14.56 13.70
CA MET A 379 39.42 -15.88 13.14
C MET A 379 38.53 -16.67 14.09
N THR A 380 37.56 -17.38 13.53
CA THR A 380 36.76 -18.38 14.25
C THR A 380 37.61 -19.58 14.65
N ALA A 381 37.14 -20.38 15.61
CA ALA A 381 37.79 -21.63 16.03
C ALA A 381 37.98 -22.68 14.91
N THR A 382 37.40 -22.47 13.72
CA THR A 382 37.58 -23.31 12.52
C THR A 382 38.68 -22.81 11.57
N GLY A 383 39.42 -21.76 11.94
CA GLY A 383 40.46 -21.14 11.10
C GLY A 383 39.92 -20.25 9.97
N LYS A 384 38.62 -19.94 9.96
CA LYS A 384 37.96 -19.06 8.99
C LYS A 384 37.74 -17.66 9.57
N THR A 385 37.88 -16.62 8.76
CA THR A 385 37.65 -15.20 9.13
C THR A 385 36.34 -14.98 9.88
N ASP A 386 36.41 -14.35 11.05
CA ASP A 386 35.23 -14.00 11.83
C ASP A 386 34.60 -12.68 11.34
N ARG A 387 33.88 -12.80 10.21
CA ARG A 387 33.09 -11.70 9.62
C ARG A 387 32.01 -11.18 10.56
N ARG A 388 31.48 -12.01 11.48
CA ARG A 388 30.53 -11.57 12.50
C ARG A 388 31.22 -10.61 13.46
N ARG A 389 32.39 -10.98 13.98
CA ARG A 389 33.15 -10.15 14.91
C ARG A 389 33.58 -8.81 14.29
N LEU A 390 33.91 -8.80 13.00
CA LEU A 390 34.17 -7.55 12.27
C LEU A 390 32.92 -6.65 12.19
N ARG A 391 31.74 -7.19 11.87
CA ARG A 391 30.49 -6.40 11.91
C ARG A 391 30.18 -5.86 13.31
N GLU A 392 30.40 -6.65 14.36
CA GLU A 392 30.21 -6.23 15.75
C GLU A 392 31.16 -5.06 16.12
N LEU A 393 32.42 -5.11 15.68
CA LEU A 393 33.42 -4.07 15.97
C LEU A 393 33.07 -2.75 15.29
N GLY A 394 32.97 -2.70 13.96
CA GLY A 394 32.63 -1.45 13.26
C GLY A 394 31.19 -0.99 13.52
N GLY A 395 30.27 -1.92 13.79
CA GLY A 395 28.88 -1.62 14.15
C GLY A 395 28.69 -1.11 15.58
N SER A 396 29.73 -1.15 16.43
CA SER A 396 29.71 -0.55 17.76
C SER A 396 29.96 0.97 17.77
N LEU A 397 30.58 1.48 16.70
CA LEU A 397 30.89 2.90 16.46
C LEU A 397 29.65 3.62 15.90
N THR A 398 29.29 4.79 16.43
CA THR A 398 28.20 5.60 15.83
C THR A 398 28.62 6.21 14.48
N PRO A 399 27.70 6.66 13.60
CA PRO A 399 28.11 7.39 12.40
C PRO A 399 28.93 8.65 12.73
N GLU A 400 28.63 9.34 13.83
CA GLU A 400 29.42 10.45 14.35
C GLU A 400 30.80 9.97 14.81
N GLN A 401 30.90 8.87 15.56
CA GLN A 401 32.19 8.33 15.98
C GLN A 401 33.05 7.83 14.81
N LEU A 402 32.45 7.21 13.79
CA LEU A 402 33.13 6.95 12.52
C LEU A 402 33.55 8.24 11.81
N ALA A 403 32.78 9.32 11.97
CA ALA A 403 33.08 10.68 11.52
C ALA A 403 33.83 11.58 12.54
N GLU A 404 34.35 11.03 13.65
CA GLU A 404 35.28 11.64 14.65
C GLU A 404 36.60 10.86 14.74
N LEU A 405 36.55 9.59 14.32
CA LEU A 405 37.60 8.97 13.54
C LEU A 405 37.82 9.76 12.22
N GLN A 406 36.91 10.72 11.89
CA GLN A 406 37.08 11.97 11.09
C GLN A 406 36.96 13.27 11.99
N PRO A 407 36.15 14.39 11.83
CA PRO A 407 36.36 15.62 12.64
C PRO A 407 35.24 16.59 13.22
N PHE A 408 33.88 16.51 13.11
CA PHE A 408 33.01 17.75 13.20
C PHE A 408 31.64 17.86 14.01
N ARG A 409 31.47 19.01 14.74
CA ARG A 409 30.26 19.92 14.94
C ARG A 409 29.25 19.85 16.14
N SER A 410 28.32 20.84 16.28
CA SER A 410 27.56 21.24 17.52
C SER A 410 26.18 22.02 17.34
N ALA A 411 25.69 22.85 18.31
CA ALA A 411 24.23 23.08 18.65
C ALA A 411 23.65 24.55 18.93
N LEU A 412 22.61 24.69 19.80
CA LEU A 412 21.42 25.64 19.86
C LEU A 412 21.51 27.14 20.31
N ARG A 413 20.51 27.99 19.91
CA ARG A 413 20.39 29.48 20.10
C ARG A 413 18.96 30.08 20.32
N ALA A 414 18.88 31.36 20.74
CA ALA A 414 17.68 32.21 20.94
C ALA A 414 17.57 33.44 19.96
N PRO A 415 16.39 34.11 19.78
CA PRO A 415 16.14 35.06 18.68
C PRO A 415 16.62 36.51 18.91
N THR A 416 17.01 37.19 17.83
CA THR A 416 17.83 38.42 17.87
C THR A 416 17.42 39.54 16.90
N THR A 417 16.92 39.22 15.71
CA THR A 417 16.62 40.17 14.62
C THR A 417 15.17 40.65 14.63
N THR A 418 14.82 41.65 13.81
CA THR A 418 13.45 42.14 13.67
C THR A 418 12.53 41.11 13.02
N LEU A 419 12.97 40.46 11.94
CA LEU A 419 12.20 39.40 11.26
C LEU A 419 12.02 38.17 12.13
N GLU A 420 13.04 37.75 12.90
CA GLU A 420 12.88 36.70 13.91
C GLU A 420 11.77 37.06 14.91
N ARG A 421 11.72 38.31 15.42
CA ARG A 421 10.65 38.74 16.35
C ARG A 421 9.25 38.79 15.72
N GLN A 422 9.14 39.17 14.45
CA GLN A 422 7.85 39.17 13.73
C GLN A 422 7.35 37.75 13.50
N LEU A 423 8.20 36.86 13.00
CA LEU A 423 7.85 35.44 12.82
C LEU A 423 7.54 34.76 14.17
N HIS A 424 8.26 35.08 15.24
CA HIS A 424 7.97 34.61 16.61
C HIS A 424 6.56 34.99 17.08
N GLY A 425 6.14 36.24 16.83
CA GLY A 425 4.78 36.71 17.12
C GLY A 425 3.70 36.04 16.25
N LEU A 426 3.98 35.81 14.97
CA LEU A 426 3.09 35.10 14.06
C LEU A 426 2.95 33.61 14.42
N TRP A 427 4.05 32.93 14.74
CA TRP A 427 4.07 31.54 15.21
C TRP A 427 3.27 31.39 16.52
N SER A 428 3.47 32.30 17.49
CA SER A 428 2.69 32.32 18.74
C SER A 428 1.19 32.46 18.48
N ARG A 429 0.78 33.34 17.55
CA ARG A 429 -0.62 33.56 17.15
C ARG A 429 -1.25 32.37 16.45
N VAL A 430 -0.53 31.76 15.50
CA VAL A 430 -1.04 30.67 14.64
C VAL A 430 -1.05 29.32 15.36
N LEU A 431 0.00 29.01 16.13
CA LEU A 431 0.09 27.76 16.90
C LEU A 431 -0.60 27.84 18.27
N ASN A 432 -1.11 29.03 18.64
CA ASN A 432 -1.72 29.30 19.94
C ASN A 432 -0.78 28.95 21.12
N LEU A 433 0.49 29.34 20.99
CA LEU A 433 1.58 29.05 21.95
C LEU A 433 2.09 30.31 22.64
N SER A 434 2.55 30.15 23.89
CA SER A 434 3.18 31.24 24.64
C SER A 434 4.60 31.56 24.10
N PRO A 435 4.96 32.83 23.86
CA PRO A 435 6.23 33.21 23.21
C PRO A 435 7.52 32.72 23.91
N ASP A 436 7.48 32.51 25.23
CA ASP A 436 8.59 31.99 26.04
C ASP A 436 8.96 30.54 25.73
N ARG A 437 8.14 29.81 24.96
CA ARG A 437 8.36 28.40 24.56
C ARG A 437 8.92 28.23 23.14
N ILE A 438 9.41 29.31 22.51
CA ILE A 438 9.89 29.29 21.11
C ILE A 438 11.27 29.97 21.04
N GLY A 439 12.31 29.19 20.74
CA GLY A 439 13.68 29.63 20.46
C GLY A 439 13.91 30.09 19.01
N ALA A 440 15.14 30.44 18.67
CA ALA A 440 15.49 30.83 17.29
C ALA A 440 15.72 29.63 16.38
N ASP A 441 16.38 28.60 16.92
CA ASP A 441 16.70 27.41 16.14
C ASP A 441 15.59 26.36 16.21
N ASP A 442 14.50 26.66 16.92
CA ASP A 442 13.34 25.78 17.04
C ASP A 442 12.60 25.69 15.70
N SER A 443 12.13 24.48 15.38
CA SER A 443 11.41 24.18 14.14
C SER A 443 9.90 24.35 14.32
N PHE A 444 9.26 25.09 13.40
CA PHE A 444 7.81 25.33 13.37
C PHE A 444 7.01 24.03 13.53
N LEU A 445 7.45 22.99 12.83
CA LEU A 445 6.82 21.68 12.84
C LEU A 445 7.02 20.96 14.18
N GLN A 446 8.19 21.10 14.81
CA GLN A 446 8.52 20.44 16.08
C GLN A 446 7.75 21.01 17.27
N ILE A 447 7.33 22.28 17.21
CA ILE A 447 6.49 22.90 18.24
C ILE A 447 4.99 22.73 17.98
N GLY A 448 4.57 22.03 16.91
CA GLY A 448 3.17 21.69 16.63
C GLY A 448 2.61 22.21 15.30
N GLY A 449 3.43 22.79 14.43
CA GLY A 449 3.03 23.22 13.10
C GLY A 449 2.74 22.06 12.15
N ASP A 450 1.72 22.25 11.31
CA ASP A 450 1.25 21.32 10.29
C ASP A 450 1.00 22.03 8.94
N SER A 451 0.43 21.32 7.97
CA SER A 451 0.23 21.83 6.60
C SER A 451 -0.94 22.81 6.43
N ILE A 452 -1.74 23.09 7.46
CA ILE A 452 -2.83 24.07 7.43
C ILE A 452 -2.51 25.27 8.31
N SER A 453 -1.95 25.06 9.50
CA SER A 453 -1.30 26.13 10.26
C SER A 453 -0.16 26.77 9.46
N ALA A 454 0.53 26.05 8.57
CA ALA A 454 1.43 26.65 7.58
C ALA A 454 0.71 27.57 6.57
N VAL A 455 -0.48 27.20 6.07
CA VAL A 455 -1.30 28.06 5.18
C VAL A 455 -1.83 29.29 5.95
N GLN A 456 -2.23 29.11 7.21
CA GLN A 456 -2.66 30.19 8.09
C GLN A 456 -1.48 31.13 8.43
N LEU A 457 -0.27 30.61 8.62
CA LEU A 457 0.95 31.39 8.79
C LEU A 457 1.30 32.18 7.52
N VAL A 458 1.20 31.57 6.33
CA VAL A 458 1.35 32.27 5.05
C VAL A 458 0.32 33.41 4.92
N ALA A 459 -0.94 33.17 5.25
CA ALA A 459 -1.99 34.20 5.20
C ALA A 459 -1.72 35.35 6.19
N ALA A 460 -1.42 35.04 7.45
CA ALA A 460 -1.15 36.04 8.48
C ALA A 460 0.17 36.81 8.24
N ALA A 461 1.20 36.16 7.70
CA ALA A 461 2.44 36.79 7.28
C ALA A 461 2.19 37.80 6.15
N ARG A 462 1.35 37.44 5.17
CA ARG A 462 0.96 38.33 4.06
C ARG A 462 0.16 39.54 4.53
N GLU A 463 -0.69 39.40 5.55
CA GLU A 463 -1.39 40.53 6.18
C GLU A 463 -0.43 41.52 6.86
N GLU A 464 0.73 41.04 7.33
CA GLU A 464 1.81 41.87 7.88
C GLU A 464 2.90 42.26 6.84
N GLY A 465 2.63 42.04 5.54
CA GLY A 465 3.51 42.46 4.44
C GLY A 465 4.73 41.57 4.19
N LEU A 466 4.70 40.33 4.67
CA LEU A 466 5.77 39.35 4.51
C LEU A 466 5.42 38.30 3.44
N SER A 467 6.32 38.11 2.49
CA SER A 467 6.24 37.05 1.48
C SER A 467 6.85 35.75 2.04
N LEU A 468 6.01 34.72 2.12
CA LEU A 468 6.31 33.38 2.63
C LEU A 468 5.41 32.38 1.90
N THR A 469 5.89 31.17 1.65
CA THR A 469 5.11 30.04 1.10
C THR A 469 5.12 28.84 2.05
N VAL A 470 4.22 27.87 1.83
CA VAL A 470 4.24 26.60 2.59
C VAL A 470 5.51 25.80 2.30
N ALA A 471 6.08 25.90 1.10
CA ALA A 471 7.34 25.26 0.75
C ALA A 471 8.53 25.84 1.55
N ASP A 472 8.55 27.16 1.80
CA ASP A 472 9.58 27.80 2.64
C ASP A 472 9.46 27.34 4.10
N ILE A 473 8.22 27.22 4.61
CA ILE A 473 7.94 26.74 5.98
C ILE A 473 8.41 25.29 6.19
N PHE A 474 8.32 24.43 5.17
CA PHE A 474 8.73 23.03 5.27
C PHE A 474 10.20 22.79 4.90
N SER A 475 10.84 23.66 4.11
CA SER A 475 12.25 23.54 3.70
C SER A 475 13.22 24.31 4.61
N THR A 476 12.80 25.43 5.18
CA THR A 476 13.50 26.20 6.22
C THR A 476 12.65 26.31 7.49
N PRO A 477 12.35 25.18 8.17
CA PRO A 477 11.39 25.17 9.26
C PRO A 477 11.88 25.83 10.54
N ARG A 478 13.19 26.12 10.70
CA ARG A 478 13.70 26.85 11.87
C ARG A 478 13.39 28.34 11.79
N LEU A 479 13.03 28.95 12.91
CA LEU A 479 12.63 30.36 12.96
C LEU A 479 13.74 31.30 12.44
N SER A 480 15.00 31.03 12.80
CA SER A 480 16.18 31.79 12.36
C SER A 480 16.48 31.65 10.86
N GLU A 481 16.26 30.48 10.29
CA GLU A 481 16.44 30.20 8.84
C GLU A 481 15.31 30.84 8.03
N MET A 482 14.06 30.70 8.50
CA MET A 482 12.87 31.33 7.91
C MET A 482 12.98 32.86 7.92
N ALA A 483 13.52 33.46 8.98
CA ALA A 483 13.80 34.89 9.08
C ALA A 483 14.89 35.41 8.11
N HIS A 484 15.60 34.50 7.42
CA HIS A 484 16.52 34.82 6.33
C HIS A 484 15.95 34.51 4.93
N ALA A 485 14.91 33.68 4.84
CA ALA A 485 14.22 33.36 3.59
C ALA A 485 13.11 34.38 3.24
N VAL A 486 12.40 34.90 4.24
CA VAL A 486 11.27 35.83 4.07
C VAL A 486 11.69 37.16 3.44
N GLN A 487 10.93 37.60 2.43
CA GLN A 487 11.09 38.91 1.79
C GLN A 487 9.93 39.84 2.19
N ALA A 488 10.22 41.10 2.49
CA ALA A 488 9.21 42.09 2.83
C ALA A 488 8.79 42.86 1.56
N GLU A 489 7.73 42.40 0.90
CA GLU A 489 7.16 43.04 -0.30
C GLU A 489 5.68 43.39 -0.08
N PRO A 490 5.27 44.66 -0.29
CA PRO A 490 3.86 45.05 -0.20
C PRO A 490 3.09 44.55 -1.42
N TYR A 491 2.28 43.50 -1.24
CA TYR A 491 1.49 42.93 -2.32
C TYR A 491 0.41 43.90 -2.85
N VAL A 492 0.30 44.01 -4.18
CA VAL A 492 -0.74 44.76 -4.88
C VAL A 492 -1.55 43.80 -5.76
N GLU A 493 -2.87 43.78 -5.56
CA GLU A 493 -3.79 42.91 -6.28
C GLU A 493 -4.11 43.50 -7.67
N GLU A 494 -3.35 43.09 -8.69
CA GLU A 494 -3.61 43.48 -10.08
C GLU A 494 -4.95 42.89 -10.60
N PRO A 495 -5.89 43.72 -11.08
CA PRO A 495 -7.12 43.24 -11.69
C PRO A 495 -6.85 42.40 -12.94
N ILE A 496 -7.59 41.31 -13.09
CA ILE A 496 -7.61 40.53 -14.34
C ILE A 496 -8.72 41.08 -15.22
N ALA A 497 -8.37 41.56 -16.41
CA ALA A 497 -9.35 42.04 -17.36
C ALA A 497 -10.13 40.85 -17.98
N PRO A 498 -11.45 40.97 -18.18
CA PRO A 498 -12.22 39.92 -18.83
C PRO A 498 -11.65 39.54 -20.21
N PHE A 499 -11.76 38.25 -20.56
CA PHE A 499 -11.22 37.63 -21.76
C PHE A 499 -9.68 37.64 -21.87
N SER A 500 -8.93 38.24 -20.94
CA SER A 500 -7.47 38.37 -21.02
C SER A 500 -6.68 37.09 -20.72
N LEU A 501 -7.36 35.97 -20.41
CA LEU A 501 -6.77 34.65 -20.20
C LEU A 501 -7.05 33.68 -21.37
N LEU A 502 -7.70 34.14 -22.44
CA LEU A 502 -7.81 33.40 -23.69
C LEU A 502 -6.44 33.33 -24.41
N LEU A 503 -6.31 32.40 -25.36
CA LEU A 503 -5.06 32.20 -26.09
C LEU A 503 -4.65 33.46 -26.90
N PRO A 504 -3.35 33.77 -27.03
CA PRO A 504 -2.89 34.92 -27.80
C PRO A 504 -3.40 34.92 -29.25
N GLY A 505 -3.88 36.07 -29.72
CA GLY A 505 -4.47 36.22 -31.05
C GLY A 505 -5.93 35.78 -31.19
N THR A 506 -6.62 35.50 -30.08
CA THR A 506 -8.07 35.21 -30.08
C THR A 506 -8.89 36.48 -30.31
N ASP A 507 -9.84 36.42 -31.25
CA ASP A 507 -10.88 37.44 -31.42
C ASP A 507 -11.92 37.30 -30.29
N VAL A 508 -12.06 38.34 -29.48
CA VAL A 508 -12.90 38.36 -28.28
C VAL A 508 -14.39 38.31 -28.62
N ASP A 509 -14.83 38.99 -29.68
CA ASP A 509 -16.26 39.01 -30.04
C ASP A 509 -16.68 37.69 -30.71
N VAL A 510 -15.80 37.06 -31.49
CA VAL A 510 -16.00 35.69 -31.99
C VAL A 510 -16.04 34.68 -30.84
N ALA A 511 -15.09 34.75 -29.90
CA ALA A 511 -15.07 33.86 -28.74
C ALA A 511 -16.32 34.04 -27.85
N ARG A 512 -16.73 35.29 -27.59
CA ARG A 512 -17.95 35.62 -26.85
C ARG A 512 -19.21 35.11 -27.55
N ALA A 513 -19.31 35.27 -28.88
CA ALA A 513 -20.44 34.77 -29.66
C ALA A 513 -20.54 33.24 -29.65
N GLN A 514 -19.40 32.54 -29.77
CA GLN A 514 -19.35 31.08 -29.68
C GLN A 514 -19.72 30.58 -28.27
N ALA A 515 -19.12 31.17 -27.23
CA ALA A 515 -19.44 30.84 -25.83
C ALA A 515 -20.93 31.07 -25.50
N ALA A 516 -21.51 32.18 -25.97
CA ALA A 516 -22.92 32.49 -25.78
C ALA A 516 -23.84 31.49 -26.48
N ALA A 517 -23.55 31.13 -27.72
CA ALA A 517 -24.31 30.13 -28.48
C ALA A 517 -24.26 28.74 -27.81
N LEU A 518 -23.08 28.31 -27.36
CA LEU A 518 -22.90 27.03 -26.65
C LEU A 518 -23.56 27.01 -25.26
N CYS A 519 -23.70 28.17 -24.61
CA CYS A 519 -24.45 28.33 -23.37
C CYS A 519 -25.97 28.56 -23.59
N GLY A 520 -26.44 28.73 -24.83
CA GLY A 520 -27.84 29.07 -25.13
C GLY A 520 -28.28 30.43 -24.57
N VAL A 521 -27.40 31.43 -24.55
CA VAL A 521 -27.67 32.78 -24.03
C VAL A 521 -27.35 33.87 -25.07
N ASN A 522 -27.81 35.10 -24.83
CA ASN A 522 -27.40 36.26 -25.62
C ASN A 522 -25.92 36.60 -25.35
N SER A 523 -25.17 37.00 -26.37
CA SER A 523 -23.75 37.39 -26.22
C SER A 523 -23.55 38.62 -25.33
N SER A 524 -24.55 39.49 -25.17
CA SER A 524 -24.51 40.58 -24.19
C SER A 524 -24.52 40.12 -22.73
N LEU A 525 -24.86 38.86 -22.46
CA LEU A 525 -24.85 38.26 -21.11
C LEU A 525 -23.55 37.51 -20.79
N VAL A 526 -22.57 37.44 -21.71
CA VAL A 526 -21.28 36.80 -21.44
C VAL A 526 -20.28 37.86 -20.97
N GLU A 527 -20.03 37.89 -19.66
CA GLU A 527 -19.17 38.89 -19.01
C GLU A 527 -17.67 38.58 -19.18
N ASP A 528 -17.30 37.30 -19.12
CA ASP A 528 -15.92 36.83 -19.14
C ASP A 528 -15.83 35.38 -19.66
N VAL A 529 -14.70 35.02 -20.28
CA VAL A 529 -14.39 33.65 -20.74
C VAL A 529 -12.90 33.36 -20.52
N PHE A 530 -12.59 32.25 -19.84
CA PHE A 530 -11.21 31.84 -19.52
C PHE A 530 -11.07 30.30 -19.41
N PRO A 531 -9.87 29.72 -19.55
CA PRO A 531 -9.67 28.26 -19.51
C PRO A 531 -10.11 27.57 -18.21
N CYS A 532 -10.38 26.27 -18.31
CA CYS A 532 -10.58 25.39 -17.15
C CYS A 532 -9.24 24.97 -16.49
N THR A 533 -9.29 24.51 -15.24
CA THR A 533 -8.19 23.74 -14.64
C THR A 533 -8.19 22.29 -15.16
N PRO A 534 -7.05 21.58 -15.16
CA PRO A 534 -7.01 20.17 -15.56
C PRO A 534 -7.91 19.23 -14.72
N LEU A 535 -8.27 19.62 -13.48
CA LEU A 535 -9.25 18.88 -12.69
C LEU A 535 -10.69 19.16 -13.19
N GLN A 536 -11.05 20.41 -13.50
CA GLN A 536 -12.34 20.74 -14.10
C GLN A 536 -12.54 19.99 -15.43
N GLU A 537 -11.52 19.95 -16.30
CA GLU A 537 -11.51 19.13 -17.53
C GLU A 537 -11.78 17.65 -17.23
N GLY A 538 -11.06 17.09 -16.25
CA GLY A 538 -11.17 15.67 -15.85
C GLY A 538 -12.54 15.31 -15.25
N MET A 539 -13.09 16.15 -14.38
CA MET A 539 -14.40 15.93 -13.77
C MET A 539 -15.51 15.96 -14.82
N LEU A 540 -15.55 16.97 -15.70
CA LEU A 540 -16.56 17.01 -16.76
C LEU A 540 -16.43 15.85 -17.76
N THR A 541 -15.21 15.36 -18.00
CA THR A 541 -15.00 14.15 -18.82
C THR A 541 -15.65 12.92 -18.19
N MET A 542 -15.63 12.80 -16.86
CA MET A 542 -16.31 11.73 -16.13
C MET A 542 -17.83 11.92 -16.14
N THR A 543 -18.34 13.12 -15.83
CA THR A 543 -19.78 13.41 -15.85
C THR A 543 -20.40 13.24 -17.25
N ALA A 544 -19.66 13.53 -18.31
CA ALA A 544 -20.07 13.28 -19.70
C ALA A 544 -20.08 11.78 -20.07
N LYS A 545 -19.24 10.95 -19.45
CA LYS A 545 -19.34 9.47 -19.55
C LYS A 545 -20.48 8.90 -18.71
N ARG A 546 -20.73 9.48 -17.53
CA ARG A 546 -21.57 8.95 -16.46
C ARG A 546 -22.33 10.12 -15.80
N PRO A 547 -23.54 10.45 -16.28
CA PRO A 547 -24.33 11.55 -15.72
C PRO A 547 -24.57 11.39 -14.21
N GLY A 548 -24.26 12.43 -13.44
CA GLY A 548 -24.33 12.45 -11.98
C GLY A 548 -22.97 12.27 -11.27
N ASP A 549 -21.94 11.72 -11.92
CA ASP A 549 -20.58 11.74 -11.36
C ASP A 549 -20.13 13.19 -11.11
N TYR A 550 -19.46 13.46 -10.00
CA TYR A 550 -19.02 14.80 -9.55
C TYR A 550 -20.13 15.87 -9.35
N VAL A 551 -21.41 15.48 -9.24
CA VAL A 551 -22.51 16.40 -8.88
C VAL A 551 -22.92 16.22 -7.41
N PHE A 552 -22.86 17.30 -6.63
CA PHE A 552 -23.48 17.36 -5.30
C PHE A 552 -24.97 17.69 -5.43
N GLN A 553 -25.80 17.07 -4.60
CA GLN A 553 -27.17 17.50 -4.29
C GLN A 553 -27.30 17.46 -2.76
N THR A 554 -27.37 18.63 -2.12
CA THR A 554 -27.24 18.77 -0.67
C THR A 554 -28.44 19.50 -0.08
N VAL A 555 -29.06 18.91 0.95
CA VAL A 555 -30.19 19.46 1.69
C VAL A 555 -29.73 20.10 3.00
N PHE A 556 -30.12 21.34 3.23
CA PHE A 556 -29.87 22.09 4.47
C PHE A 556 -31.21 22.43 5.12
N GLU A 557 -31.35 22.20 6.44
CA GLU A 557 -32.50 22.71 7.19
C GLU A 557 -32.31 24.20 7.49
N LEU A 558 -33.37 24.99 7.31
CA LEU A 558 -33.38 26.39 7.71
C LEU A 558 -33.72 26.53 9.20
N GLY A 559 -33.09 27.50 9.88
CA GLY A 559 -33.38 27.78 11.28
C GLY A 559 -34.82 28.26 11.52
N ASN A 560 -35.35 28.00 12.74
CA ASN A 560 -36.75 28.29 13.12
C ASN A 560 -37.22 29.74 12.82
N ASN A 561 -36.29 30.70 12.77
CA ASN A 561 -36.57 32.13 12.61
C ASN A 561 -36.05 32.69 11.26
N VAL A 562 -35.84 31.83 10.26
CA VAL A 562 -35.38 32.24 8.92
C VAL A 562 -36.57 32.70 8.06
N ASP A 563 -36.53 33.94 7.61
CA ASP A 563 -37.40 34.46 6.55
C ASP A 563 -36.89 33.91 5.20
N THR A 564 -37.65 33.02 4.58
CA THR A 564 -37.29 32.34 3.33
C THR A 564 -37.10 33.32 2.18
N GLY A 565 -37.90 34.39 2.08
CA GLY A 565 -37.74 35.42 1.07
C GLY A 565 -36.51 36.30 1.30
N ARG A 566 -36.13 36.54 2.56
CA ARG A 566 -34.86 37.22 2.91
C ARG A 566 -33.65 36.32 2.64
N PHE A 567 -33.78 35.02 2.87
CA PHE A 567 -32.77 34.01 2.52
C PHE A 567 -32.56 33.90 1.00
N GLU A 568 -33.63 33.91 0.22
CA GLU A 568 -33.56 33.95 -1.25
C GLU A 568 -32.87 35.23 -1.74
N ARG A 569 -33.25 36.42 -1.23
CA ARG A 569 -32.59 37.69 -1.56
C ARG A 569 -31.10 37.69 -1.20
N ALA A 570 -30.72 37.13 -0.06
CA ALA A 570 -29.32 36.99 0.35
C ALA A 570 -28.51 36.13 -0.64
N TRP A 571 -29.08 35.01 -1.11
CA TRP A 571 -28.46 34.22 -2.19
C TRP A 571 -28.34 35.01 -3.49
N TRP A 572 -29.38 35.76 -3.90
CA TRP A 572 -29.32 36.59 -5.10
C TRP A 572 -28.21 37.65 -5.08
N GLU A 573 -28.00 38.31 -3.94
CA GLU A 573 -26.89 39.26 -3.77
C GLU A 573 -25.51 38.59 -3.89
N VAL A 574 -25.36 37.37 -3.38
CA VAL A 574 -24.12 36.58 -3.48
C VAL A 574 -23.92 36.08 -4.92
N ILE A 575 -24.94 35.49 -5.55
CA ILE A 575 -24.91 35.01 -6.94
C ILE A 575 -24.51 36.13 -7.92
N ALA A 576 -25.09 37.33 -7.77
CA ALA A 576 -24.76 38.47 -8.63
C ALA A 576 -23.28 38.88 -8.50
N THR A 577 -22.74 38.82 -7.28
CA THR A 577 -21.40 39.35 -6.96
C THR A 577 -20.27 38.31 -6.94
N VAL A 578 -20.57 37.00 -6.99
CA VAL A 578 -19.58 35.92 -6.95
C VAL A 578 -19.66 35.08 -8.24
N PRO A 579 -18.82 35.35 -9.27
CA PRO A 579 -18.95 34.79 -10.61
C PRO A 579 -19.05 33.26 -10.69
N ILE A 580 -18.35 32.52 -9.83
CA ILE A 580 -18.26 31.05 -9.90
C ILE A 580 -19.65 30.37 -9.85
N LEU A 581 -20.60 30.94 -9.10
CA LEU A 581 -21.95 30.37 -8.96
C LEU A 581 -22.76 30.44 -10.26
N ARG A 582 -22.40 31.35 -11.17
CA ARG A 582 -23.03 31.59 -12.47
C ARG A 582 -22.08 31.30 -13.66
N THR A 583 -20.98 30.61 -13.40
CA THR A 583 -20.11 30.03 -14.42
C THR A 583 -20.77 28.81 -15.06
N ARG A 584 -20.67 28.71 -16.37
CA ARG A 584 -20.90 27.49 -17.15
C ARG A 584 -19.59 27.05 -17.80
N ILE A 585 -19.50 25.82 -18.30
CA ILE A 585 -18.32 25.34 -19.02
C ILE A 585 -18.75 24.82 -20.40
N VAL A 586 -17.97 25.14 -21.43
CA VAL A 586 -18.21 24.77 -22.84
C VAL A 586 -16.89 24.51 -23.57
N ASP A 587 -16.91 23.72 -24.64
CA ASP A 587 -15.76 23.55 -25.54
C ASP A 587 -15.80 24.62 -26.65
N VAL A 588 -14.96 25.64 -26.55
CA VAL A 588 -14.86 26.71 -27.56
C VAL A 588 -13.75 26.37 -28.54
N ALA A 589 -14.08 26.40 -29.83
CA ALA A 589 -13.17 26.00 -30.90
C ALA A 589 -11.81 26.73 -30.82
N ARG A 590 -10.74 25.94 -30.81
CA ARG A 590 -9.33 26.36 -30.61
C ARG A 590 -8.94 26.82 -29.19
N GLN A 591 -9.88 27.05 -28.27
CA GLN A 591 -9.58 27.27 -26.84
C GLN A 591 -9.64 25.98 -26.03
N GLY A 592 -10.53 25.05 -26.40
CA GLY A 592 -10.85 23.87 -25.59
C GLY A 592 -11.92 24.21 -24.54
N LEU A 593 -11.91 23.47 -23.42
CA LEU A 593 -12.85 23.67 -22.32
C LEU A 593 -12.59 25.01 -21.60
N VAL A 594 -13.54 25.93 -21.71
CA VAL A 594 -13.51 27.26 -21.09
C VAL A 594 -14.67 27.46 -20.12
N GLN A 595 -14.37 28.13 -19.03
CA GLN A 595 -15.32 28.71 -18.08
C GLN A 595 -15.90 29.99 -18.70
N VAL A 596 -17.22 30.11 -18.67
CA VAL A 596 -18.00 31.23 -19.22
C VAL A 596 -18.82 31.84 -18.10
N VAL A 597 -18.54 33.08 -17.74
CA VAL A 597 -19.27 33.83 -16.71
C VAL A 597 -20.50 34.49 -17.35
N VAL A 598 -21.69 34.08 -16.91
CA VAL A 598 -22.96 34.56 -17.45
C VAL A 598 -23.63 35.56 -16.50
N ALA A 599 -24.15 36.66 -17.03
CA ALA A 599 -24.93 37.65 -16.31
C ALA A 599 -26.35 37.13 -16.00
N GLY A 600 -26.73 37.18 -14.72
CA GLY A 600 -28.02 36.68 -14.22
C GLY A 600 -28.11 35.15 -14.10
N GLN A 601 -29.18 34.66 -13.47
CA GLN A 601 -29.43 33.23 -13.28
C GLN A 601 -30.93 32.91 -13.32
N GLY A 602 -31.27 31.62 -13.48
CA GLY A 602 -32.65 31.15 -13.42
C GLY A 602 -33.21 31.18 -12.00
N PRO A 603 -34.55 31.28 -11.82
CA PRO A 603 -35.18 31.47 -10.52
C PRO A 603 -34.90 30.32 -9.54
N PHE A 604 -35.00 30.61 -8.24
CA PHE A 604 -35.10 29.57 -7.23
C PHE A 604 -36.29 28.65 -7.54
N ALA A 605 -36.05 27.34 -7.56
CA ALA A 605 -37.13 26.38 -7.67
C ALA A 605 -37.89 26.27 -6.34
N THR A 606 -39.21 26.06 -6.42
CA THR A 606 -40.06 25.85 -5.25
C THR A 606 -40.82 24.53 -5.36
N SER A 607 -40.96 23.84 -4.23
CA SER A 607 -41.68 22.56 -4.13
C SER A 607 -42.32 22.42 -2.74
N GLN A 608 -43.31 21.53 -2.63
CA GLN A 608 -43.93 21.10 -1.36
C GLN A 608 -43.58 19.63 -1.01
N ASP A 609 -42.80 18.97 -1.87
CA ASP A 609 -42.28 17.61 -1.67
C ASP A 609 -40.78 17.60 -2.00
N LEU A 610 -39.99 17.23 -0.98
CA LEU A 610 -38.54 17.14 -1.07
C LEU A 610 -38.08 15.94 -1.90
N GLN A 611 -38.71 14.78 -1.77
CA GLN A 611 -38.27 13.58 -2.50
C GLN A 611 -38.66 13.67 -3.98
N ALA A 612 -39.84 14.21 -4.29
CA ALA A 612 -40.22 14.51 -5.67
C ALA A 612 -39.28 15.54 -6.31
N TYR A 613 -38.91 16.60 -5.58
CA TYR A 613 -37.91 17.57 -6.06
C TYR A 613 -36.54 16.92 -6.29
N LEU A 614 -35.98 16.25 -5.27
CA LEU A 614 -34.65 15.65 -5.34
C LEU A 614 -34.54 14.61 -6.47
N GLU A 615 -35.60 13.86 -6.78
CA GLU A 615 -35.55 12.89 -7.88
C GLU A 615 -35.69 13.56 -9.25
N ALA A 616 -36.58 14.54 -9.43
CA ALA A 616 -36.66 15.31 -10.68
C ALA A 616 -35.34 16.07 -10.97
N ASP A 617 -34.78 16.70 -9.95
CA ASP A 617 -33.53 17.47 -10.03
C ASP A 617 -32.30 16.61 -10.40
N LYS A 618 -32.32 15.29 -10.17
CA LYS A 618 -31.29 14.35 -10.66
C LYS A 618 -31.42 14.00 -12.14
N GLN A 619 -32.63 14.03 -12.71
CA GLN A 619 -32.86 13.70 -14.12
C GLN A 619 -32.51 14.89 -15.04
N GLU A 620 -32.52 16.11 -14.50
CA GLU A 620 -32.05 17.32 -15.16
C GLU A 620 -30.52 17.30 -15.39
N ASN A 621 -30.11 17.48 -16.64
CA ASN A 621 -28.71 17.38 -17.06
C ASN A 621 -27.84 18.51 -16.48
N MET A 622 -26.69 18.15 -15.91
CA MET A 622 -25.66 19.10 -15.45
C MET A 622 -24.32 18.76 -16.12
N GLY A 623 -24.00 19.50 -17.19
CA GLY A 623 -22.81 19.32 -18.02
C GLY A 623 -22.54 20.53 -18.93
N LEU A 624 -21.90 20.31 -20.08
CA LEU A 624 -21.48 21.39 -20.97
C LEU A 624 -22.65 22.29 -21.42
N GLY A 625 -22.45 23.61 -21.38
CA GLY A 625 -23.44 24.64 -21.74
C GLY A 625 -24.55 24.87 -20.71
N THR A 626 -24.76 23.96 -19.75
CA THR A 626 -25.82 24.04 -18.72
C THR A 626 -25.40 24.84 -17.48
N PRO A 627 -26.35 25.32 -16.65
CA PRO A 627 -26.04 25.85 -15.32
C PRO A 627 -25.45 24.77 -14.40
N LEU A 628 -24.23 24.99 -13.91
CA LEU A 628 -23.53 24.04 -13.03
C LEU A 628 -23.85 24.23 -11.52
N ALA A 629 -24.76 25.17 -11.20
CA ALA A 629 -25.37 25.34 -9.88
C ALA A 629 -26.89 25.57 -10.04
N ARG A 630 -27.66 24.98 -9.13
CA ARG A 630 -29.13 25.06 -9.03
C ARG A 630 -29.53 25.19 -7.55
N PHE A 631 -30.60 25.93 -7.29
CA PHE A 631 -31.04 26.32 -5.96
C PHE A 631 -32.55 26.15 -5.81
N ALA A 632 -32.99 25.61 -4.68
CA ALA A 632 -34.40 25.47 -4.37
C ALA A 632 -34.72 25.74 -2.89
N ILE A 633 -35.92 26.24 -2.63
CA ILE A 633 -36.54 26.22 -1.30
C ILE A 633 -37.72 25.27 -1.40
N VAL A 634 -37.70 24.22 -0.58
CA VAL A 634 -38.80 23.26 -0.48
C VAL A 634 -39.52 23.51 0.84
N ASP A 635 -40.78 23.92 0.75
CA ASP A 635 -41.65 24.01 1.92
C ASP A 635 -42.00 22.60 2.40
N GLY A 636 -41.88 22.35 3.70
CA GLY A 636 -42.35 21.10 4.28
C GLY A 636 -43.89 20.98 4.23
N PRO A 637 -44.45 19.78 4.36
CA PRO A 637 -45.85 19.64 4.77
C PRO A 637 -46.08 20.41 6.08
N SER A 638 -47.31 20.85 6.36
CA SER A 638 -47.65 21.94 7.30
C SER A 638 -47.21 21.82 8.79
N SER A 639 -46.43 20.81 9.14
CA SER A 639 -45.79 20.58 10.45
C SER A 639 -44.25 20.45 10.39
N GLN A 640 -43.63 20.61 9.22
CA GLN A 640 -42.18 20.53 9.00
C GLN A 640 -41.60 21.89 8.57
N ARG A 641 -40.29 22.07 8.79
CA ARG A 641 -39.56 23.29 8.39
C ARG A 641 -39.37 23.34 6.87
N PRO A 642 -39.27 24.54 6.27
CA PRO A 642 -38.72 24.69 4.93
C PRO A 642 -37.25 24.27 4.92
N VAL A 643 -36.81 23.67 3.81
CA VAL A 643 -35.42 23.25 3.59
C VAL A 643 -34.87 23.88 2.31
N PHE A 644 -33.58 24.18 2.34
CA PHE A 644 -32.84 24.69 1.18
C PHE A 644 -32.10 23.52 0.51
N VAL A 645 -32.24 23.39 -0.82
CA VAL A 645 -31.50 22.42 -1.62
C VAL A 645 -30.53 23.14 -2.53
N TRP A 646 -29.27 22.73 -2.49
CA TRP A 646 -28.21 23.21 -3.38
C TRP A 646 -27.69 22.03 -4.20
N THR A 647 -27.87 22.09 -5.52
CA THR A 647 -27.34 21.10 -6.46
C THR A 647 -26.24 21.77 -7.26
N VAL A 648 -25.01 21.25 -7.21
CA VAL A 648 -23.82 21.93 -7.73
C VAL A 648 -22.75 20.95 -8.19
N HIS A 649 -22.13 21.24 -9.33
CA HIS A 649 -21.01 20.45 -9.82
C HIS A 649 -19.74 20.75 -9.02
N HIS A 650 -18.96 19.72 -8.70
CA HIS A 650 -17.64 19.86 -8.07
C HIS A 650 -16.63 20.68 -8.94
N ALA A 651 -16.98 20.99 -10.19
CA ALA A 651 -16.25 21.91 -11.07
C ALA A 651 -16.45 23.40 -10.72
N LEU A 652 -17.38 23.77 -9.82
CA LEU A 652 -17.57 25.13 -9.31
C LEU A 652 -17.13 25.33 -7.86
N VAL A 653 -17.09 24.27 -7.06
CA VAL A 653 -16.87 24.35 -5.61
C VAL A 653 -16.01 23.19 -5.10
N ASP A 654 -15.37 23.40 -3.97
CA ASP A 654 -14.65 22.37 -3.19
C ASP A 654 -15.00 22.47 -1.70
N GLY A 655 -14.43 21.57 -0.89
CA GLY A 655 -14.68 21.52 0.56
C GLY A 655 -14.20 22.75 1.35
N TRP A 656 -13.43 23.66 0.74
CA TRP A 656 -12.93 24.90 1.35
C TRP A 656 -13.79 26.11 0.93
N SER A 657 -14.15 26.17 -0.35
CA SER A 657 -14.93 27.26 -0.95
C SER A 657 -16.43 27.18 -0.65
N MET A 658 -17.01 25.99 -0.43
CA MET A 658 -18.41 25.87 0.04
C MET A 658 -18.66 26.64 1.36
N PRO A 659 -17.86 26.48 2.43
CA PRO A 659 -18.00 27.29 3.64
C PRO A 659 -17.89 28.81 3.41
N LEU A 660 -16.98 29.25 2.53
CA LEU A 660 -16.83 30.68 2.19
C LEU A 660 -18.11 31.23 1.54
N LEU A 661 -18.72 30.47 0.64
CA LEU A 661 -19.98 30.83 -0.04
C LEU A 661 -21.15 30.88 0.95
N LEU A 662 -21.28 29.90 1.85
CA LEU A 662 -22.32 29.89 2.88
C LEU A 662 -22.17 31.07 3.87
N LYS A 663 -20.92 31.44 4.22
CA LYS A 663 -20.64 32.62 5.06
C LYS A 663 -21.08 33.94 4.39
N GLN A 664 -20.85 34.09 3.07
CA GLN A 664 -21.33 35.26 2.33
C GLN A 664 -22.85 35.41 2.40
N VAL A 665 -23.59 34.30 2.34
CA VAL A 665 -25.06 34.29 2.42
C VAL A 665 -25.56 34.65 3.81
N ASP A 666 -24.91 34.19 4.88
CA ASP A 666 -25.23 34.61 6.26
C ASP A 666 -24.96 36.11 6.48
N GLN A 667 -23.81 36.61 6.00
CA GLN A 667 -23.48 38.03 6.05
C GLN A 667 -24.48 38.89 5.26
N ALA A 668 -24.85 38.48 4.03
CA ALA A 668 -25.89 39.14 3.23
C ALA A 668 -27.25 39.10 3.94
N TYR A 669 -27.67 37.92 4.45
CA TYR A 669 -28.93 37.76 5.17
C TYR A 669 -29.00 38.69 6.38
N HIS A 670 -27.96 38.76 7.19
CA HIS A 670 -27.93 39.64 8.37
C HIS A 670 -27.75 41.13 8.04
N GLY A 671 -27.40 41.49 6.80
CA GLY A 671 -27.09 42.86 6.39
C GLY A 671 -25.73 43.35 6.90
N CYS A 672 -24.80 42.44 7.13
CA CYS A 672 -23.44 42.71 7.57
C CYS A 672 -22.53 43.04 6.37
N THR A 673 -21.45 43.78 6.63
CA THR A 673 -20.35 43.91 5.66
C THR A 673 -19.81 42.51 5.34
N ARG A 674 -19.78 42.18 4.04
CA ARG A 674 -19.31 40.87 3.55
C ARG A 674 -17.79 40.82 3.47
N ASP A 675 -17.23 39.63 3.71
CA ASP A 675 -15.79 39.40 3.52
C ASP A 675 -15.40 39.60 2.05
N ARG A 676 -14.19 40.13 1.79
CA ARG A 676 -13.67 40.24 0.42
C ARG A 676 -13.12 38.91 -0.08
N LEU A 677 -13.96 38.17 -0.82
CA LEU A 677 -13.53 37.04 -1.64
C LEU A 677 -12.61 37.50 -2.78
N VAL A 678 -11.77 36.58 -3.26
CA VAL A 678 -10.81 36.81 -4.35
C VAL A 678 -11.29 36.07 -5.62
N PRO A 679 -11.25 36.69 -6.82
CA PRO A 679 -11.71 36.04 -8.06
C PRO A 679 -10.86 34.82 -8.47
N PHE A 680 -11.52 33.76 -8.93
CA PHE A 680 -10.88 32.49 -9.32
C PHE A 680 -9.92 32.63 -10.52
N GLN A 681 -10.09 33.67 -11.36
CA GLN A 681 -9.19 33.98 -12.47
C GLN A 681 -7.72 34.12 -12.03
N GLY A 682 -7.45 34.56 -10.79
CA GLY A 682 -6.08 34.65 -10.26
C GLY A 682 -5.38 33.28 -10.20
N PHE A 683 -6.13 32.25 -9.81
CA PHE A 683 -5.67 30.86 -9.83
C PHE A 683 -5.49 30.36 -11.27
N ILE A 684 -6.43 30.66 -12.17
CA ILE A 684 -6.34 30.26 -13.59
C ILE A 684 -5.10 30.88 -14.27
N ARG A 685 -4.81 32.17 -14.04
CA ARG A 685 -3.58 32.83 -14.52
C ARG A 685 -2.33 32.06 -14.06
N HIS A 686 -2.27 31.69 -12.77
CA HIS A 686 -1.15 30.95 -12.20
C HIS A 686 -1.00 29.54 -12.78
N VAL A 687 -2.11 28.79 -12.92
CA VAL A 687 -2.11 27.44 -13.51
C VAL A 687 -1.67 27.47 -14.98
N LEU A 688 -2.05 28.50 -15.75
CA LEU A 688 -1.59 28.71 -17.13
C LEU A 688 -0.09 29.05 -17.21
N GLN A 689 0.46 29.78 -16.23
CA GLN A 689 1.88 30.15 -16.19
C GLN A 689 2.77 28.98 -15.75
N ASN A 690 2.35 28.17 -14.77
CA ASN A 690 3.21 27.18 -14.11
C ASN A 690 2.90 25.72 -14.46
N GLY A 691 1.62 25.37 -14.65
CA GLY A 691 1.11 23.99 -14.80
C GLY A 691 1.40 23.27 -16.13
N ALA A 692 2.33 23.79 -16.94
CA ALA A 692 2.82 23.17 -18.17
C ALA A 692 4.30 23.47 -18.46
N THR A 693 5.06 23.95 -17.46
CA THR A 693 6.48 24.30 -17.62
C THR A 693 7.38 23.07 -17.80
N THR A 694 8.56 23.27 -18.41
CA THR A 694 9.60 22.23 -18.49
C THR A 694 9.99 21.72 -17.11
N VAL A 695 10.10 22.62 -16.12
CA VAL A 695 10.44 22.28 -14.73
C VAL A 695 9.37 21.38 -14.08
N ALA A 696 8.07 21.66 -14.30
CA ALA A 696 7.01 20.77 -13.83
C ALA A 696 7.09 19.38 -14.47
N ARG A 697 7.39 19.31 -15.78
CA ARG A 697 7.61 18.04 -16.49
C ARG A 697 8.82 17.27 -15.93
N GLU A 698 9.93 17.95 -15.68
CA GLU A 698 11.15 17.37 -15.10
C GLU A 698 10.93 16.88 -13.67
N TYR A 699 10.18 17.62 -12.84
CA TYR A 699 9.79 17.19 -11.49
C TYR A 699 8.99 15.88 -11.54
N TRP A 700 7.90 15.82 -12.32
CA TRP A 700 7.07 14.63 -12.40
C TRP A 700 7.79 13.43 -13.05
N GLN A 701 8.66 13.68 -14.03
CA GLN A 701 9.55 12.65 -14.59
C GLN A 701 10.51 12.10 -13.53
N SER A 702 11.02 12.95 -12.63
CA SER A 702 11.90 12.53 -11.53
C SER A 702 11.16 11.70 -10.48
N GLN A 703 10.00 12.16 -10.01
CA GLN A 703 9.19 11.43 -9.00
C GLN A 703 8.78 10.02 -9.48
N LEU A 704 8.45 9.87 -10.77
CA LEU A 704 7.94 8.63 -11.35
C LEU A 704 9.02 7.82 -12.09
N SER A 705 10.28 8.23 -12.05
CA SER A 705 11.42 7.58 -12.75
C SER A 705 11.60 6.12 -12.33
N GLY A 706 11.48 5.18 -13.27
CA GLY A 706 11.56 3.74 -13.00
C GLY A 706 10.47 3.23 -12.06
N SER A 707 9.23 3.72 -12.22
CA SER A 707 8.05 3.33 -11.43
C SER A 707 7.48 1.99 -11.88
N GLU A 708 7.66 0.93 -11.08
CA GLU A 708 7.14 -0.43 -11.34
C GLU A 708 6.11 -0.92 -10.29
N PRO A 709 5.12 -0.11 -9.86
CA PRO A 709 4.19 -0.49 -8.80
C PRO A 709 3.24 -1.60 -9.21
N THR A 710 3.01 -2.56 -8.31
CA THR A 710 1.93 -3.54 -8.42
C THR A 710 0.60 -2.88 -8.04
N PRO A 711 -0.41 -2.81 -8.93
CA PRO A 711 -1.67 -2.15 -8.61
C PRO A 711 -2.48 -2.91 -7.57
N PHE A 712 -2.86 -2.22 -6.49
CA PHE A 712 -3.78 -2.71 -5.47
C PHE A 712 -5.05 -1.83 -5.37
N PRO A 713 -6.26 -2.44 -5.29
CA PRO A 713 -6.53 -3.84 -5.60
C PRO A 713 -6.32 -4.13 -7.10
N SER A 714 -6.06 -5.40 -7.43
CA SER A 714 -5.97 -5.86 -8.81
C SER A 714 -7.37 -5.93 -9.44
N LEU A 715 -7.54 -5.42 -10.67
CA LEU A 715 -8.85 -5.36 -11.32
C LEU A 715 -9.29 -6.73 -11.88
N PRO A 716 -10.60 -7.05 -11.92
CA PRO A 716 -11.10 -8.37 -12.35
C PRO A 716 -10.74 -8.79 -13.78
N LYS A 717 -10.43 -7.82 -14.67
CA LYS A 717 -9.98 -8.06 -16.05
C LYS A 717 -9.30 -6.81 -16.62
N PRO A 718 -8.43 -6.95 -17.65
CA PRO A 718 -7.93 -5.81 -18.42
C PRO A 718 -9.06 -4.94 -18.97
N GLY A 719 -8.88 -3.61 -18.91
CA GLY A 719 -9.87 -2.64 -19.41
C GLY A 719 -11.15 -2.52 -18.57
N TYR A 720 -11.20 -3.08 -17.36
CA TYR A 720 -12.28 -2.79 -16.40
C TYR A 720 -12.21 -1.33 -15.92
N GLU A 721 -13.29 -0.56 -16.07
CA GLU A 721 -13.42 0.75 -15.42
C GLU A 721 -14.11 0.58 -14.05
N PRO A 722 -13.47 0.96 -12.92
CA PRO A 722 -14.11 0.90 -11.61
C PRO A 722 -15.43 1.68 -11.50
N ARG A 723 -16.27 1.23 -10.57
CA ARG A 723 -17.49 1.91 -10.15
C ARG A 723 -17.76 1.66 -8.67
N ALA A 724 -17.48 2.65 -7.84
CA ALA A 724 -17.81 2.57 -6.42
C ALA A 724 -19.32 2.48 -6.17
N ASP A 725 -19.74 1.50 -5.38
CA ASP A 725 -21.16 1.25 -5.05
C ASP A 725 -21.43 1.00 -3.57
N LYS A 726 -20.36 0.88 -2.75
CA LYS A 726 -20.42 0.62 -1.31
C LYS A 726 -19.46 1.54 -0.55
N VAL A 727 -19.77 1.74 0.74
CA VAL A 727 -18.90 2.44 1.69
C VAL A 727 -18.78 1.62 2.98
N VAL A 728 -17.57 1.56 3.53
CA VAL A 728 -17.28 1.14 4.91
C VAL A 728 -16.88 2.39 5.70
N GLN A 729 -17.33 2.49 6.95
CA GLN A 729 -16.93 3.56 7.88
C GLN A 729 -16.23 2.91 9.07
N HIS A 730 -15.13 3.51 9.54
CA HIS A 730 -14.34 3.05 10.68
C HIS A 730 -13.85 4.27 11.47
N HIS A 731 -14.05 4.26 12.79
CA HIS A 731 -13.71 5.38 13.68
C HIS A 731 -12.57 4.97 14.60
N ILE A 732 -11.47 5.73 14.58
CA ILE A 732 -10.24 5.43 15.33
C ILE A 732 -10.01 6.54 16.36
N SER A 733 -10.01 6.19 17.64
CA SER A 733 -9.82 7.13 18.76
C SER A 733 -8.62 6.78 19.64
N GLY A 734 -8.11 7.77 20.38
CA GLY A 734 -6.94 7.63 21.25
C GLY A 734 -5.58 7.68 20.55
N ILE A 735 -5.51 8.21 19.32
CA ILE A 735 -4.25 8.40 18.58
C ILE A 735 -3.53 9.65 19.12
N ARG A 736 -2.22 9.54 19.35
CA ARG A 736 -1.35 10.68 19.72
C ARG A 736 -0.44 11.02 18.55
N TRP A 737 -0.83 12.03 17.78
CA TRP A 737 -0.05 12.49 16.63
C TRP A 737 1.39 12.92 17.02
N PRO A 738 2.38 12.78 16.11
CA PRO A 738 3.77 13.11 16.44
C PRO A 738 4.01 14.56 16.83
N GLN A 739 4.92 14.76 17.78
CA GLN A 739 5.41 16.09 18.21
C GLN A 739 6.89 16.30 17.81
N ASN A 740 7.38 15.53 16.85
CA ASN A 740 8.78 15.53 16.41
C ASN A 740 9.00 16.26 15.07
N GLY A 741 8.02 17.02 14.60
CA GLY A 741 8.04 17.72 13.31
C GLY A 741 7.42 16.96 12.14
N ILE A 742 6.71 15.86 12.39
CA ILE A 742 5.99 15.09 11.37
C ILE A 742 4.47 15.33 11.50
N THR A 743 3.82 15.74 10.41
CA THR A 743 2.37 16.00 10.42
C THR A 743 1.53 14.72 10.45
N ALA A 744 0.32 14.79 11.02
CA ALA A 744 -0.65 13.70 10.98
C ALA A 744 -0.96 13.23 9.53
N ALA A 745 -1.02 14.15 8.57
CA ALA A 745 -1.22 13.82 7.16
C ALA A 745 -0.03 13.02 6.56
N THR A 746 1.20 13.31 6.99
CA THR A 746 2.40 12.52 6.65
C THR A 746 2.28 11.10 7.19
N VAL A 747 1.88 10.94 8.46
CA VAL A 747 1.68 9.64 9.10
C VAL A 747 0.63 8.81 8.37
N VAL A 748 -0.51 9.40 8.01
CA VAL A 748 -1.57 8.71 7.24
C VAL A 748 -1.09 8.30 5.85
N ARG A 749 -0.32 9.14 5.14
CA ARG A 749 0.28 8.78 3.83
C ARG A 749 1.28 7.62 3.96
N ALA A 750 2.14 7.63 4.98
CA ALA A 750 3.13 6.58 5.20
C ALA A 750 2.48 5.25 5.63
N ALA A 751 1.49 5.29 6.54
CA ALA A 751 0.74 4.11 6.95
C ALA A 751 -0.06 3.50 5.78
N TRP A 752 -0.66 4.33 4.92
CA TRP A 752 -1.31 3.88 3.69
C TRP A 752 -0.32 3.23 2.71
N ALA A 753 0.85 3.85 2.49
CA ALA A 753 1.90 3.26 1.66
C ALA A 753 2.35 1.88 2.15
N ILE A 754 2.62 1.76 3.45
CA ILE A 754 3.04 0.52 4.11
C ILE A 754 1.96 -0.57 3.98
N LEU A 755 0.69 -0.22 4.15
CA LEU A 755 -0.44 -1.12 3.94
C LEU A 755 -0.46 -1.66 2.50
N LEU A 756 -0.34 -0.79 1.49
CA LEU A 756 -0.30 -1.23 0.09
C LEU A 756 0.88 -2.17 -0.20
N ALA A 757 2.04 -1.92 0.42
CA ALA A 757 3.21 -2.79 0.29
C ALA A 757 3.02 -4.16 0.96
N GLN A 758 2.35 -4.24 2.13
CA GLN A 758 1.98 -5.53 2.74
C GLN A 758 1.06 -6.37 1.85
N HIS A 759 0.08 -5.72 1.19
CA HIS A 759 -0.90 -6.40 0.34
C HIS A 759 -0.38 -6.74 -1.08
N THR A 760 0.77 -6.21 -1.49
CA THR A 760 1.42 -6.46 -2.79
C THR A 760 2.75 -7.22 -2.71
N ASN A 761 3.39 -7.24 -1.54
CA ASN A 761 4.59 -8.03 -1.19
C ASN A 761 5.80 -7.80 -2.10
N THR A 762 6.23 -6.55 -2.14
CA THR A 762 7.45 -6.10 -2.78
C THR A 762 8.61 -6.10 -1.77
N ASN A 763 9.68 -6.88 -2.04
CA ASN A 763 10.86 -6.96 -1.15
C ASN A 763 11.60 -5.62 -1.02
N ALA A 764 11.52 -4.78 -2.05
CA ALA A 764 11.83 -3.36 -2.00
C ALA A 764 10.56 -2.62 -2.42
N PRO A 765 9.76 -2.08 -1.48
CA PRO A 765 8.52 -1.39 -1.80
C PRO A 765 8.67 -0.26 -2.82
N ASP A 766 7.84 -0.36 -3.86
CA ASP A 766 7.48 0.71 -4.79
C ASP A 766 5.96 0.73 -4.89
N VAL A 767 5.33 1.71 -4.24
CA VAL A 767 3.87 1.86 -4.22
C VAL A 767 3.49 3.22 -4.77
N VAL A 768 2.43 3.24 -5.58
CA VAL A 768 1.82 4.48 -6.06
C VAL A 768 0.32 4.46 -5.80
N PHE A 769 -0.17 5.54 -5.21
CA PHE A 769 -1.60 5.82 -5.00
C PHE A 769 -1.92 7.25 -5.40
N GLY A 770 -3.18 7.53 -5.70
CA GLY A 770 -3.65 8.89 -5.89
C GLY A 770 -3.75 9.61 -4.56
N ALA A 771 -3.35 10.87 -4.48
CA ALA A 771 -3.73 11.75 -3.39
C ALA A 771 -4.52 12.95 -3.92
N THR A 772 -5.57 13.34 -3.20
CA THR A 772 -6.19 14.66 -3.40
C THR A 772 -5.50 15.68 -2.51
N VAL A 773 -5.15 16.83 -3.11
CA VAL A 773 -4.47 17.97 -2.49
C VAL A 773 -5.33 19.23 -2.63
N THR A 774 -5.06 20.26 -1.83
CA THR A 774 -5.97 21.41 -1.69
C THR A 774 -5.77 22.51 -2.73
N GLY A 775 -4.59 22.64 -3.36
CA GLY A 775 -4.23 23.80 -4.19
C GLY A 775 -4.08 25.13 -3.46
N ARG A 776 -4.21 25.16 -2.12
CA ARG A 776 -4.13 26.40 -1.31
C ARG A 776 -2.83 26.55 -0.52
N GLN A 777 -1.87 25.66 -0.76
CA GLN A 777 -0.50 25.73 -0.23
C GLN A 777 0.45 26.51 -1.15
N GLU A 778 0.02 26.74 -2.39
CA GLU A 778 0.80 27.40 -3.44
C GLU A 778 0.77 28.93 -3.29
N ALA A 779 1.76 29.62 -3.85
CA ALA A 779 2.02 31.05 -3.63
C ALA A 779 0.97 32.03 -4.21
N VAL A 780 -0.18 31.54 -4.69
CA VAL A 780 -1.25 32.39 -5.24
C VAL A 780 -1.77 33.37 -4.18
N PRO A 781 -1.81 34.70 -4.45
CA PRO A 781 -2.29 35.68 -3.49
C PRO A 781 -3.79 35.53 -3.20
N GLY A 782 -4.18 35.57 -1.92
CA GLY A 782 -5.59 35.50 -1.50
C GLY A 782 -6.27 34.15 -1.76
N VAL A 783 -5.52 33.09 -2.07
CA VAL A 783 -6.03 31.75 -2.42
C VAL A 783 -6.88 31.12 -1.30
N GLU A 784 -6.63 31.49 -0.04
CA GLU A 784 -7.41 31.10 1.12
C GLU A 784 -8.84 31.70 1.12
N ARG A 785 -9.06 32.81 0.39
CA ARG A 785 -10.36 33.48 0.17
C ARG A 785 -10.92 33.32 -1.25
N MET A 786 -10.32 32.46 -2.10
CA MET A 786 -10.83 32.21 -3.44
C MET A 786 -12.06 31.29 -3.43
N ALA A 787 -13.20 31.81 -3.86
CA ALA A 787 -14.42 31.03 -4.09
C ALA A 787 -14.34 30.33 -5.46
N GLY A 788 -13.73 29.15 -5.48
CA GLY A 788 -13.60 28.25 -6.62
C GLY A 788 -12.77 27.01 -6.25
N PRO A 789 -12.79 25.94 -7.07
CA PRO A 789 -12.14 24.68 -6.73
C PRO A 789 -10.66 24.73 -7.06
N THR A 790 -9.81 24.78 -6.04
CA THR A 790 -8.34 24.76 -6.18
C THR A 790 -7.75 23.35 -6.09
N ILE A 791 -8.54 22.39 -5.59
CA ILE A 791 -8.14 21.00 -5.41
C ILE A 791 -7.54 20.37 -6.69
N ALA A 792 -6.61 19.44 -6.50
CA ALA A 792 -6.03 18.63 -7.56
C ALA A 792 -5.87 17.17 -7.10
N THR A 793 -5.69 16.26 -8.06
CA THR A 793 -5.37 14.84 -7.81
C THR A 793 -4.04 14.51 -8.47
N VAL A 794 -3.14 13.88 -7.72
CA VAL A 794 -1.73 13.66 -8.08
C VAL A 794 -1.30 12.22 -7.76
N PRO A 795 -0.34 11.64 -8.52
CA PRO A 795 0.27 10.36 -8.18
C PRO A 795 1.29 10.56 -7.05
N VAL A 796 1.14 9.85 -5.93
CA VAL A 796 2.10 9.83 -4.83
C VAL A 796 2.83 8.49 -4.85
N ARG A 797 4.09 8.52 -5.28
CA ARG A 797 4.99 7.37 -5.33
C ARG A 797 5.92 7.37 -4.12
N ILE A 798 5.94 6.29 -3.34
CA ILE A 798 6.80 6.17 -2.16
C ILE A 798 7.59 4.86 -2.28
N THR A 799 8.91 4.97 -2.13
CA THR A 799 9.87 3.85 -2.20
C THR A 799 10.73 3.79 -0.94
N TRP A 800 10.96 2.60 -0.40
CA TRP A 800 11.79 2.36 0.78
C TRP A 800 12.30 0.90 0.82
N SER A 801 13.12 0.58 1.81
CA SER A 801 13.48 -0.78 2.23
C SER A 801 12.86 -1.09 3.58
N TRP A 802 12.42 -2.33 3.78
CA TRP A 802 11.86 -2.80 5.05
C TRP A 802 12.81 -2.66 6.27
N CYS A 803 14.11 -2.43 6.04
CA CYS A 803 15.10 -2.13 7.08
C CYS A 803 15.29 -0.64 7.40
N ASP A 804 14.71 0.27 6.61
CA ASP A 804 14.90 1.72 6.75
C ASP A 804 14.25 2.28 8.01
N ASP A 805 14.54 3.53 8.36
CA ASP A 805 13.94 4.18 9.51
C ASP A 805 12.48 4.56 9.24
N MET A 806 11.60 4.31 10.21
CA MET A 806 10.26 4.89 10.16
C MET A 806 10.33 6.42 10.15
N GLN A 807 11.25 7.02 10.93
CA GLN A 807 11.38 8.47 10.98
C GLN A 807 11.93 9.07 9.67
N ALA A 808 12.88 8.40 9.01
CA ALA A 808 13.41 8.83 7.71
C ALA A 808 12.38 8.66 6.59
N LEU A 809 11.57 7.58 6.62
CA LEU A 809 10.44 7.41 5.71
C LEU A 809 9.39 8.53 5.90
N LEU A 810 9.06 8.87 7.15
CA LEU A 810 8.16 10.01 7.43
C LEU A 810 8.75 11.34 6.92
N GLN A 811 10.05 11.58 7.11
CA GLN A 811 10.74 12.76 6.58
C GLN A 811 10.72 12.80 5.04
N GLN A 812 10.96 11.67 4.37
CA GLN A 812 10.90 11.53 2.91
C GLN A 812 9.48 11.84 2.38
N VAL A 813 8.44 11.25 2.97
CA VAL A 813 7.04 11.47 2.59
C VAL A 813 6.63 12.94 2.80
N GLN A 814 7.15 13.60 3.84
CA GLN A 814 6.88 15.01 4.11
C GLN A 814 7.63 15.95 3.15
N ALA A 815 8.89 15.66 2.83
CA ALA A 815 9.68 16.42 1.86
C ALA A 815 9.10 16.28 0.44
N GLN A 816 8.61 15.09 0.08
CA GLN A 816 7.84 14.89 -1.15
C GLN A 816 6.56 15.73 -1.15
N ALA A 817 5.77 15.67 -0.06
CA ALA A 817 4.53 16.43 0.06
C ALA A 817 4.74 17.95 -0.12
N SER A 818 5.83 18.50 0.43
CA SER A 818 6.17 19.93 0.29
C SER A 818 6.75 20.30 -1.08
N SER A 819 7.58 19.45 -1.69
CA SER A 819 8.19 19.74 -3.00
C SER A 819 7.20 19.65 -4.16
N MET A 820 6.10 18.90 -3.98
CA MET A 820 5.04 18.70 -4.97
C MET A 820 4.14 19.93 -5.17
N THR A 821 4.04 20.82 -4.17
CA THR A 821 3.08 21.94 -4.13
C THR A 821 3.15 22.87 -5.35
N ALA A 822 4.34 23.13 -5.90
CA ALA A 822 4.53 23.99 -7.07
C ALA A 822 4.16 23.33 -8.42
N TYR A 823 3.77 22.06 -8.40
CA TYR A 823 3.60 21.22 -9.61
C TYR A 823 2.30 20.41 -9.61
N GLU A 824 1.52 20.43 -8.52
CA GLU A 824 0.29 19.62 -8.37
C GLU A 824 -0.80 19.98 -9.38
N GLN A 825 -0.81 21.21 -9.88
CA GLN A 825 -1.78 21.70 -10.86
C GLN A 825 -1.51 21.25 -12.32
N MET A 826 -0.46 20.46 -12.57
CA MET A 826 -0.20 19.91 -13.92
C MET A 826 -1.28 18.91 -14.38
N GLY A 827 -1.87 18.15 -13.44
CA GLY A 827 -2.99 17.23 -13.69
C GLY A 827 -2.62 15.89 -14.35
N LEU A 828 -3.29 14.82 -13.90
CA LEU A 828 -3.00 13.43 -14.29
C LEU A 828 -2.94 13.18 -15.80
N GLN A 829 -3.80 13.82 -16.60
CA GLN A 829 -3.82 13.63 -18.06
C GLN A 829 -2.58 14.20 -18.77
N ARG A 830 -1.89 15.18 -18.18
CA ARG A 830 -0.61 15.72 -18.68
C ARG A 830 0.56 14.91 -18.13
N ILE A 831 0.52 14.52 -16.86
CA ILE A 831 1.54 13.67 -16.21
C ILE A 831 1.66 12.32 -16.93
N ARG A 832 0.54 11.66 -17.25
CA ARG A 832 0.48 10.42 -18.05
C ARG A 832 1.15 10.51 -19.43
N ARG A 833 1.36 11.72 -19.97
CA ARG A 833 1.94 11.96 -21.31
C ARG A 833 3.41 12.41 -21.23
N ILE A 834 4.07 12.21 -20.09
CA ILE A 834 5.49 12.51 -19.92
C ILE A 834 6.35 11.39 -20.52
N ASN A 835 6.26 10.18 -19.97
CA ASN A 835 6.96 8.96 -20.39
C ASN A 835 6.17 7.73 -19.91
N ALA A 836 6.62 6.53 -20.27
CA ALA A 836 5.99 5.26 -19.88
C ALA A 836 5.90 5.10 -18.35
N ASP A 837 6.96 5.45 -17.62
CA ASP A 837 7.03 5.36 -16.16
C ASP A 837 5.95 6.23 -15.50
N ALA A 838 5.72 7.45 -16.02
CA ALA A 838 4.67 8.34 -15.54
C ALA A 838 3.26 7.92 -15.99
N GLU A 839 3.13 7.24 -17.14
CA GLU A 839 1.89 6.58 -17.52
C GLU A 839 1.53 5.47 -16.52
N GLN A 840 2.47 4.55 -16.26
CA GLN A 840 2.32 3.43 -15.33
C GLN A 840 2.09 3.90 -13.88
N GLY A 841 2.87 4.87 -13.40
CA GLY A 841 2.67 5.49 -12.08
C GLY A 841 1.29 6.12 -11.92
N CYS A 842 0.62 6.52 -13.00
CA CYS A 842 -0.76 7.02 -12.94
C CYS A 842 -1.84 5.93 -13.14
N GLN A 843 -1.52 4.64 -13.08
CA GLN A 843 -2.50 3.52 -13.16
C GLN A 843 -2.95 2.97 -11.80
N PHE A 844 -2.69 3.70 -10.72
CA PHE A 844 -3.12 3.36 -9.36
C PHE A 844 -4.65 3.13 -9.25
N GLN A 845 -5.05 2.22 -8.36
CA GLN A 845 -6.46 1.85 -8.11
C GLN A 845 -6.97 2.29 -6.73
N THR A 846 -6.13 2.98 -5.95
CA THR A 846 -6.45 3.58 -4.65
C THR A 846 -6.29 5.10 -4.68
N LEU A 847 -7.26 5.82 -4.12
CA LEU A 847 -7.23 7.26 -3.88
C LEU A 847 -7.28 7.55 -2.37
N LEU A 848 -6.40 8.42 -1.88
CA LEU A 848 -6.33 8.86 -0.49
C LEU A 848 -6.70 10.35 -0.39
N VAL A 849 -7.76 10.65 0.35
CA VAL A 849 -8.27 12.01 0.56
C VAL A 849 -8.14 12.35 2.05
N ILE A 850 -7.14 13.15 2.41
CA ILE A 850 -6.95 13.57 3.82
C ILE A 850 -7.68 14.87 4.06
N GLN A 851 -8.51 14.90 5.10
CA GLN A 851 -9.41 15.98 5.46
C GLN A 851 -9.07 16.49 6.88
N PRO A 852 -9.17 17.81 7.14
CA PRO A 852 -8.68 18.40 8.39
C PRO A 852 -9.63 18.26 9.60
N PRO A 853 -9.13 18.58 10.81
CA PRO A 853 -9.90 18.52 12.06
C PRO A 853 -11.29 19.15 11.99
N ALA A 854 -12.28 18.44 12.55
CA ALA A 854 -13.68 18.87 12.54
C ALA A 854 -13.96 20.21 13.25
N GLN A 855 -13.01 20.73 14.05
CA GLN A 855 -13.08 22.09 14.60
C GLN A 855 -12.96 23.19 13.52
N GLU A 856 -12.18 22.97 12.46
CA GLU A 856 -12.08 23.89 11.32
C GLU A 856 -13.28 23.74 10.36
N ARG A 857 -13.87 22.54 10.30
CA ARG A 857 -15.13 22.25 9.59
C ARG A 857 -16.38 22.85 10.27
N LYS A 858 -16.24 23.65 11.34
CA LYS A 858 -17.33 24.45 11.94
C LYS A 858 -17.79 25.61 11.04
N THR A 859 -17.24 25.76 9.85
CA THR A 859 -17.42 26.89 8.93
C THR A 859 -18.67 26.82 8.03
N ASN A 860 -19.30 25.64 7.86
CA ASN A 860 -20.64 25.53 7.25
C ASN A 860 -21.79 25.95 8.20
N ARG A 861 -21.47 26.42 9.42
CA ARG A 861 -22.44 26.79 10.45
C ARG A 861 -22.73 28.28 10.37
N THR A 862 -24.01 28.63 10.31
CA THR A 862 -24.50 30.00 10.21
C THR A 862 -25.72 30.14 11.11
N ASN A 863 -26.17 31.35 11.45
CA ASN A 863 -27.40 31.49 12.26
C ASN A 863 -28.64 31.04 11.49
N ILE A 864 -28.55 31.07 10.16
CA ILE A 864 -29.60 30.64 9.23
C ILE A 864 -29.57 29.14 8.90
N LEU A 865 -28.41 28.48 8.96
CA LEU A 865 -28.23 27.03 8.77
C LEU A 865 -27.68 26.37 10.06
N PRO A 866 -28.54 26.04 11.04
CA PRO A 866 -28.13 25.47 12.32
C PRO A 866 -27.73 23.98 12.21
N GLU A 867 -27.06 23.47 13.26
CA GLU A 867 -26.73 22.06 13.40
C GLU A 867 -27.99 21.24 13.75
N VAL A 868 -28.25 20.18 12.97
CA VAL A 868 -29.37 19.25 13.15
C VAL A 868 -28.87 17.97 13.80
N GLU A 869 -29.60 17.42 14.77
CA GLU A 869 -29.31 16.09 15.33
C GLU A 869 -29.40 15.02 14.24
N ARG A 870 -28.30 14.29 14.02
CA ARG A 870 -28.09 13.44 12.83
C ARG A 870 -29.15 12.32 12.70
N PRO A 871 -30.06 12.36 11.71
CA PRO A 871 -31.06 11.30 11.53
C PRO A 871 -30.40 10.03 10.96
N LYS A 872 -30.76 8.86 11.51
CA LYS A 872 -30.12 7.56 11.19
C LYS A 872 -30.11 7.18 9.69
N ASN A 873 -30.97 7.78 8.87
CA ASN A 873 -31.06 7.48 7.43
C ASN A 873 -30.07 8.27 6.56
N ARG A 874 -29.47 9.37 7.05
CA ARG A 874 -28.64 10.27 6.22
C ARG A 874 -27.38 9.62 5.67
N ASN A 875 -26.85 8.60 6.37
CA ASN A 875 -25.70 7.81 5.93
C ASN A 875 -25.86 7.23 4.51
N ILE A 876 -27.08 6.99 4.02
CA ILE A 876 -27.31 6.47 2.66
C ILE A 876 -27.01 7.53 1.60
N GLU A 877 -27.40 8.78 1.84
CA GLU A 877 -27.17 9.90 0.91
C GLU A 877 -25.71 10.36 0.96
N GLU A 878 -25.11 10.46 2.15
CA GLU A 878 -23.68 10.78 2.30
C GLU A 878 -22.78 9.71 1.66
N ASN A 879 -23.13 8.43 1.77
CA ASN A 879 -22.38 7.35 1.10
C ASN A 879 -22.58 7.36 -0.43
N ARG A 880 -23.76 7.76 -0.92
CA ARG A 880 -24.00 7.96 -2.38
C ARG A 880 -23.18 9.12 -2.92
N GLN A 881 -23.14 10.24 -2.21
CA GLN A 881 -22.29 11.38 -2.56
C GLN A 881 -20.81 10.96 -2.59
N LEU A 882 -20.32 10.27 -1.56
CA LEU A 882 -18.92 9.80 -1.50
C LEU A 882 -18.55 8.89 -2.68
N ASN A 883 -19.46 8.02 -3.12
CA ASN A 883 -19.26 7.18 -4.30
C ASN A 883 -19.21 7.97 -5.61
N ALA A 884 -19.96 9.08 -5.74
CA ALA A 884 -19.99 9.92 -6.94
C ALA A 884 -18.68 10.70 -7.21
N PHE A 885 -17.71 10.66 -6.27
CA PHE A 885 -16.36 11.21 -6.46
C PHE A 885 -15.31 10.13 -6.71
N ASN A 886 -15.65 8.86 -6.48
CA ASN A 886 -14.71 7.74 -6.54
C ASN A 886 -14.71 7.06 -7.92
N SER A 887 -13.82 7.54 -8.78
CA SER A 887 -13.50 6.97 -10.09
C SER A 887 -12.47 5.82 -10.03
N TYR A 888 -12.15 5.31 -8.83
CA TYR A 888 -11.15 4.28 -8.56
C TYR A 888 -11.79 3.05 -7.89
N ALA A 889 -11.05 1.95 -7.77
CA ALA A 889 -11.56 0.74 -7.10
C ALA A 889 -11.74 0.95 -5.59
N VAL A 890 -10.92 1.79 -4.97
CA VAL A 890 -10.97 2.16 -3.55
C VAL A 890 -10.63 3.65 -3.39
N MET A 891 -11.43 4.38 -2.61
CA MET A 891 -11.11 5.71 -2.10
C MET A 891 -11.24 5.74 -0.59
N ALA A 892 -10.15 6.01 0.11
CA ALA A 892 -10.13 6.25 1.55
C ALA A 892 -10.18 7.77 1.83
N GLU A 893 -11.31 8.25 2.33
CA GLU A 893 -11.41 9.59 2.91
C GLU A 893 -11.11 9.52 4.41
N CYS A 894 -10.10 10.28 4.84
CA CYS A 894 -9.51 10.24 6.17
C CYS A 894 -9.68 11.61 6.84
N SER A 895 -10.72 11.78 7.65
CA SER A 895 -11.01 13.01 8.39
C SER A 895 -10.30 13.01 9.74
N LEU A 896 -9.27 13.83 9.87
CA LEU A 896 -8.47 13.96 11.09
C LEU A 896 -9.28 14.52 12.27
N GLY A 897 -8.81 14.25 13.48
CA GLY A 897 -9.28 14.80 14.75
C GLY A 897 -8.11 15.03 15.70
N ALA A 898 -8.36 15.70 16.83
CA ALA A 898 -7.31 16.06 17.80
C ALA A 898 -6.65 14.82 18.45
N ASP A 899 -7.43 13.76 18.65
CA ASP A 899 -7.07 12.51 19.33
C ASP A 899 -7.45 11.26 18.52
N GLY A 900 -7.69 11.40 17.21
CA GLY A 900 -8.26 10.32 16.39
C GLY A 900 -8.45 10.67 14.92
N ILE A 901 -9.11 9.77 14.18
CA ILE A 901 -9.38 9.90 12.75
C ILE A 901 -10.64 9.11 12.36
N ASP A 902 -11.53 9.73 11.59
CA ASP A 902 -12.69 9.09 10.95
C ASP A 902 -12.31 8.66 9.53
N VAL A 903 -12.41 7.35 9.23
CA VAL A 903 -12.06 6.77 7.93
C VAL A 903 -13.33 6.29 7.22
N ARG A 904 -13.61 6.85 6.05
CA ARG A 904 -14.68 6.41 5.13
C ARG A 904 -14.06 5.83 3.86
N VAL A 905 -14.20 4.53 3.67
CA VAL A 905 -13.67 3.82 2.49
C VAL A 905 -14.80 3.54 1.52
N SER A 906 -14.86 4.32 0.44
CA SER A 906 -15.71 4.05 -0.74
C SER A 906 -15.02 3.02 -1.63
N TYR A 907 -15.76 2.06 -2.20
CA TYR A 907 -15.18 1.00 -3.01
C TYR A 907 -16.17 0.36 -3.99
N ASP A 908 -15.60 -0.28 -5.00
CA ASP A 908 -16.28 -1.14 -5.97
C ASP A 908 -16.42 -2.57 -5.43
N SER A 909 -17.67 -3.01 -5.18
CA SER A 909 -17.93 -4.35 -4.62
C SER A 909 -17.68 -5.51 -5.58
N GLN A 910 -17.40 -5.25 -6.86
CA GLN A 910 -16.95 -6.26 -7.83
C GLN A 910 -15.43 -6.44 -7.81
N VAL A 911 -14.69 -5.51 -7.19
CA VAL A 911 -13.21 -5.56 -7.05
C VAL A 911 -12.78 -6.00 -5.65
N MET A 912 -13.49 -5.57 -4.60
CA MET A 912 -13.22 -6.00 -3.22
C MET A 912 -14.51 -6.30 -2.43
N ARG A 913 -14.50 -7.35 -1.61
CA ARG A 913 -15.61 -7.71 -0.72
C ARG A 913 -15.59 -6.83 0.53
N GLN A 914 -16.76 -6.58 1.12
CA GLN A 914 -16.87 -5.71 2.31
C GLN A 914 -15.98 -6.14 3.49
N VAL A 915 -15.72 -7.45 3.65
CA VAL A 915 -14.85 -7.99 4.70
C VAL A 915 -13.38 -7.60 4.47
N GLU A 916 -12.92 -7.60 3.22
CA GLU A 916 -11.55 -7.23 2.83
C GLU A 916 -11.34 -5.72 3.03
N VAL A 917 -12.34 -4.90 2.67
CA VAL A 917 -12.29 -3.44 2.88
C VAL A 917 -12.35 -3.05 4.35
N ARG A 918 -13.14 -3.76 5.17
CA ARG A 918 -13.09 -3.60 6.65
C ARG A 918 -11.71 -3.94 7.20
N ARG A 919 -11.11 -5.03 6.72
CA ARG A 919 -9.76 -5.43 7.14
C ARG A 919 -8.69 -4.42 6.73
N VAL A 920 -8.78 -3.80 5.55
CA VAL A 920 -7.95 -2.64 5.17
C VAL A 920 -8.07 -1.49 6.18
N ALA A 921 -9.28 -1.16 6.66
CA ALA A 921 -9.45 -0.14 7.69
C ALA A 921 -8.82 -0.52 9.04
N TRP A 922 -8.88 -1.80 9.44
CA TRP A 922 -8.23 -2.31 10.66
C TRP A 922 -6.69 -2.34 10.55
N HIS A 923 -6.14 -2.69 9.37
CA HIS A 923 -4.70 -2.60 9.12
C HIS A 923 -4.22 -1.15 9.21
N LEU A 924 -4.98 -0.20 8.65
CA LEU A 924 -4.67 1.22 8.76
C LEU A 924 -4.68 1.69 10.21
N GLU A 925 -5.67 1.28 11.02
CA GLU A 925 -5.66 1.57 12.46
C GLU A 925 -4.41 1.03 13.16
N HIS A 926 -4.08 -0.25 12.96
CA HIS A 926 -2.91 -0.86 13.59
C HIS A 926 -1.61 -0.14 13.22
N LEU A 927 -1.41 0.16 11.93
CA LEU A 927 -0.23 0.90 11.46
C LEU A 927 -0.19 2.34 11.99
N LEU A 928 -1.33 3.04 12.10
CA LEU A 928 -1.40 4.37 12.70
C LEU A 928 -1.02 4.34 14.19
N ARG A 929 -1.47 3.33 14.94
CA ARG A 929 -1.09 3.13 16.35
C ARG A 929 0.39 2.84 16.48
N GLU A 930 0.93 1.86 15.75
CA GLU A 930 2.35 1.48 15.84
C GLU A 930 3.29 2.63 15.43
N VAL A 931 2.94 3.45 14.43
CA VAL A 931 3.73 4.64 14.05
C VAL A 931 3.63 5.75 15.11
N CYS A 932 2.48 5.95 15.73
CA CYS A 932 2.27 7.02 16.71
C CYS A 932 2.76 6.66 18.12
N GLU A 933 2.70 5.40 18.55
CA GLU A 933 3.03 5.00 19.91
C GLU A 933 4.54 4.75 20.07
N ASN A 934 5.21 4.21 19.05
CA ASN A 934 6.63 3.84 19.12
C ASN A 934 7.63 4.98 18.77
N GLN A 935 7.28 6.26 18.97
CA GLN A 935 8.12 7.41 18.56
C GLN A 935 9.49 7.52 19.26
N THR A 936 9.73 6.76 20.33
CA THR A 936 10.94 6.88 21.19
C THR A 936 12.10 5.99 20.76
N GLY A 937 12.51 6.04 19.48
CA GLY A 937 13.75 5.41 19.03
C GLY A 937 13.85 5.15 17.51
N PRO A 938 15.05 4.77 17.02
CA PRO A 938 15.29 4.49 15.61
C PRO A 938 14.73 3.11 15.19
N ILE A 939 13.45 3.04 14.83
CA ILE A 939 12.75 1.78 14.53
C ILE A 939 12.78 1.46 13.03
N ALA A 940 12.96 0.19 12.67
CA ALA A 940 12.92 -0.25 11.28
C ALA A 940 11.47 -0.36 10.77
N VAL A 941 11.16 0.04 9.53
CA VAL A 941 9.78 0.01 8.99
C VAL A 941 9.14 -1.38 9.08
N ARG A 942 9.91 -2.46 8.96
CA ARG A 942 9.39 -3.82 9.21
C ARG A 942 8.83 -4.00 10.62
N ASN A 943 9.43 -3.41 11.66
CA ASN A 943 9.12 -3.71 13.07
C ASN A 943 7.70 -3.28 13.49
N ILE A 944 7.04 -2.40 12.73
CA ILE A 944 5.65 -1.96 12.96
C ILE A 944 4.60 -2.73 12.14
N LEU A 945 5.04 -3.68 11.30
CA LEU A 945 4.13 -4.62 10.61
C LEU A 945 3.63 -5.68 11.61
N GLY A 946 2.43 -6.21 11.42
CA GLY A 946 1.97 -7.35 12.23
C GLY A 946 0.47 -7.57 12.18
N VAL A 947 0.05 -8.66 12.83
CA VAL A 947 -1.37 -8.97 13.06
C VAL A 947 -1.97 -8.08 14.14
N GLY A 948 -2.93 -7.25 13.75
CA GLY A 948 -3.75 -6.46 14.66
C GLY A 948 -4.68 -7.32 15.53
N PRO A 949 -5.38 -6.74 16.52
CA PRO A 949 -6.21 -7.50 17.46
C PRO A 949 -7.32 -8.33 16.78
N GLU A 950 -7.91 -7.79 15.71
CA GLU A 950 -8.97 -8.41 14.90
C GLU A 950 -8.43 -9.61 14.12
N ASP A 951 -7.23 -9.49 13.55
CA ASP A 951 -6.58 -10.58 12.81
C ASP A 951 -6.15 -11.71 13.73
N ARG A 952 -5.62 -11.39 14.92
CA ARG A 952 -5.28 -12.41 15.95
C ARG A 952 -6.51 -13.21 16.36
N ARG A 953 -7.66 -12.55 16.53
CA ARG A 953 -8.95 -13.20 16.83
C ARG A 953 -9.43 -14.08 15.67
N GLN A 954 -9.33 -13.58 14.44
CA GLN A 954 -9.73 -14.37 13.28
C GLN A 954 -8.83 -15.60 13.05
N LEU A 955 -7.52 -15.47 13.32
CA LEU A 955 -6.58 -16.59 13.34
C LEU A 955 -6.90 -17.58 14.47
N GLN A 956 -7.36 -17.13 15.64
CA GLN A 956 -7.86 -18.04 16.69
C GLN A 956 -9.02 -18.89 16.19
N GLU A 957 -10.01 -18.28 15.51
CA GLU A 957 -11.18 -18.98 14.95
C GLU A 957 -10.83 -20.00 13.85
N TRP A 958 -9.71 -19.82 13.13
CA TRP A 958 -9.31 -20.70 12.02
C TRP A 958 -8.25 -21.74 12.41
N ASN A 959 -7.34 -21.40 13.33
CA ASN A 959 -6.10 -22.14 13.60
C ASN A 959 -5.95 -22.57 15.08
N GLY A 960 -6.97 -22.39 15.93
CA GLY A 960 -6.91 -22.69 17.37
C GLY A 960 -6.72 -24.18 17.73
N GLU A 961 -7.27 -25.10 16.93
CA GLU A 961 -7.17 -26.54 17.15
C GLU A 961 -6.21 -27.22 16.16
N VAL A 962 -5.44 -28.20 16.64
CA VAL A 962 -4.57 -29.05 15.80
C VAL A 962 -5.22 -30.42 15.65
N PRO A 963 -5.32 -30.98 14.42
CA PRO A 963 -5.80 -32.36 14.24
C PRO A 963 -4.97 -33.37 15.03
N ALA A 964 -5.65 -34.24 15.79
CA ALA A 964 -5.01 -35.24 16.66
C ALA A 964 -4.10 -36.22 15.89
N ARG A 965 -3.03 -36.67 16.55
CA ARG A 965 -2.09 -37.65 15.97
C ARG A 965 -2.73 -39.03 15.90
N VAL A 966 -2.61 -39.68 14.75
CA VAL A 966 -3.01 -41.07 14.56
C VAL A 966 -1.87 -41.97 15.03
N GLU A 967 -1.95 -42.42 16.28
CA GLU A 967 -0.99 -43.36 16.90
C GLU A 967 -1.17 -44.79 16.38
N ARG A 968 -0.99 -44.98 15.06
CA ARG A 968 -1.17 -46.26 14.36
C ARG A 968 -0.18 -46.45 13.23
N CYS A 969 0.07 -47.72 12.90
CA CYS A 969 0.88 -48.10 11.75
C CYS A 969 0.05 -48.23 10.46
N VAL A 970 0.65 -47.85 9.33
CA VAL A 970 -0.01 -47.84 8.01
C VAL A 970 -0.59 -49.21 7.64
N HIS A 971 0.13 -50.29 7.97
CA HIS A 971 -0.30 -51.65 7.66
C HIS A 971 -1.52 -52.09 8.49
N GLU A 972 -1.74 -51.52 9.68
CA GLU A 972 -2.91 -51.81 10.51
C GLU A 972 -4.18 -51.20 9.90
N LEU A 973 -4.08 -49.95 9.42
CA LEU A 973 -5.19 -49.26 8.74
C LEU A 973 -5.60 -49.93 7.42
N VAL A 974 -4.65 -50.60 6.75
CA VAL A 974 -4.94 -51.44 5.57
C VAL A 974 -5.55 -52.79 5.98
N ALA A 975 -5.10 -53.38 7.08
CA ALA A 975 -5.61 -54.68 7.57
C ALA A 975 -7.03 -54.62 8.19
N GLU A 976 -7.58 -53.42 8.43
CA GLU A 976 -8.96 -53.20 8.89
C GLU A 976 -10.00 -53.08 7.76
N ARG A 977 -9.63 -53.32 6.50
CA ARG A 977 -10.47 -53.11 5.31
C ARG A 977 -10.74 -54.40 4.52
#